data_AF-A0A3D2QSA5-F1
#
_entry.id   AF-A0A3D2QSA5-F1
#
_cell.length_a   1.000
_cell.length_b   1.000
_cell.length_c   1.000
_cell.angle_alpha   90.00
_cell.angle_beta   90.00
_cell.angle_gamma   90.00
#
_symmetry.space_group_name_H-M   'P 1'
#
loop_
_entity.id
_entity.type
_entity.pdbx_description
1 polymer ?
#
loop_
_entity_poly.entity_id
_entity_poly.type
_entity_poly.pdbx_seq_one_letter_code
_entity_poly.pdbx_strand_id
1 'polypeptide(L)'
;MQSDQVYVRGYYTGGTLADETWLALHGPTGGVWSNNHTDAAFVPKDPHTSVAHTIVDLGDDVFTVGRPHPMIDPSTRTERIEAEIADGTIAVMLVDCVLGYGSHENPAGAMVPSLVKAKEAARKRGGYLSVIASVTGTTQDPQIYERQRSILEEAGVVVMPSNHQATMLALRLLVMKQGWSMPENQLLKPVAHKAIHKGSPKGAKVPVPDTQRVVSLFANGPVALNLGLESFSRNLEACGAQSIHLAWKPPAGGDIEVIEALDALSESTKFDVDAANTEAVGRLLKGKPTLKGIGIARDVVPGMRDNLVLHAGPPVTWERMCGPMRGAVIGALMYEGKANNPQEAQKLAASGEIDFEPCHHHASVGPMAGIMTASMPVWIIQNETFGNYAFATLNEGLGKVLRYGAYSTEVLDRLHWMADELAPILHKAIERHGPIDMRGIIVQALQMGDEGHNRNRAGTSLMIRELAPHLVMLGEEPQAISRVLSFMHANDHFFLNLSMPSAKCVLDPASGVPGSTMITTMARNGTDFGIRISGLADRWFTGPAGMVDGLYLPGFSAEDSAPDIGDSVITETSGIGGFAMAAAPAIVKFVGGSPADAITFTKRMYGITLAEHNEYRIPALDFRGTPTGIDVRLVVESGVLPVINTGIAHKDPGVGMVGAGLVKPPENCFRDAVLACAKEFA
;
A
#
# COMPACT_ATOMS: atom_id res chain seq x y z
N MET A 1 19.76 36.08 29.56
CA MET A 1 20.35 35.32 28.44
C MET A 1 21.83 35.07 28.73
N GLN A 2 22.39 33.93 28.35
CA GLN A 2 23.82 33.59 28.51
C GLN A 2 24.70 34.28 27.46
N SER A 3 26.03 34.31 27.62
CA SER A 3 26.94 35.03 26.70
C SER A 3 26.97 34.49 25.27
N ASP A 4 26.67 33.21 25.08
CA ASP A 4 26.68 32.46 23.82
C ASP A 4 25.35 32.55 23.02
N GLN A 5 24.26 32.99 23.65
CA GLN A 5 22.96 33.22 22.99
C GLN A 5 22.99 34.47 22.08
N VAL A 6 23.59 34.43 20.90
CA VAL A 6 23.82 35.63 20.06
C VAL A 6 22.87 35.79 18.87
N TYR A 7 22.17 34.74 18.45
CA TYR A 7 21.45 34.76 17.18
C TYR A 7 19.92 34.92 17.29
N VAL A 8 19.32 35.36 16.19
CA VAL A 8 17.86 35.38 16.00
C VAL A 8 17.45 34.21 15.11
N ARG A 9 16.31 33.60 15.44
CA ARG A 9 15.64 32.59 14.62
C ARG A 9 14.22 33.02 14.33
N GLY A 10 13.87 33.14 13.06
CA GLY A 10 12.51 33.43 12.61
C GLY A 10 11.89 32.21 11.93
N TYR A 11 10.69 31.82 12.37
CA TYR A 11 9.93 30.72 11.76
C TYR A 11 8.60 31.25 11.28
N TYR A 12 8.59 31.70 10.02
CA TYR A 12 7.47 32.41 9.43
C TYR A 12 6.61 31.49 8.57
N THR A 13 5.31 31.75 8.57
CA THR A 13 4.34 31.07 7.69
C THR A 13 3.79 31.97 6.60
N GLY A 14 3.89 33.30 6.74
CA GLY A 14 3.68 34.25 5.66
C GLY A 14 4.99 34.76 5.08
N GLY A 15 5.27 34.46 3.81
CA GLY A 15 6.53 34.81 3.16
C GLY A 15 6.85 36.31 3.14
N THR A 16 5.86 37.17 2.89
CA THR A 16 6.07 38.63 2.94
C THR A 16 6.37 39.15 4.35
N LEU A 17 5.93 38.45 5.40
CA LEU A 17 6.28 38.78 6.78
C LEU A 17 7.72 38.35 7.09
N ALA A 18 8.15 37.19 6.54
CA ALA A 18 9.55 36.77 6.59
C ALA A 18 10.45 37.80 5.89
N ASP A 19 10.02 38.31 4.72
CA ASP A 19 10.72 39.34 3.96
C ASP A 19 10.93 40.63 4.74
N GLU A 20 9.84 41.17 5.30
CA GLU A 20 9.91 42.39 6.12
C GLU A 20 10.90 42.22 7.27
N THR A 21 10.91 41.03 7.89
CA THR A 21 11.75 40.74 9.04
C THR A 21 13.24 40.64 8.67
N TRP A 22 13.59 39.85 7.65
CA TRP A 22 15.00 39.72 7.29
C TRP A 22 15.54 41.02 6.71
N LEU A 23 14.76 41.76 5.91
CA LEU A 23 15.16 43.07 5.37
C LEU A 23 15.50 44.06 6.49
N ALA A 24 14.68 44.11 7.54
CA ALA A 24 14.90 45.01 8.66
C ALA A 24 16.12 44.63 9.50
N LEU A 25 16.41 43.34 9.65
CA LEU A 25 17.51 42.83 10.48
C LEU A 25 18.86 42.73 9.74
N HIS A 26 18.86 42.53 8.42
CA HIS A 26 20.07 42.20 7.65
C HIS A 26 21.20 43.23 7.82
N GLY A 27 20.93 44.50 7.51
CA GLY A 27 21.93 45.56 7.65
C GLY A 27 22.47 45.75 9.08
N PRO A 28 21.60 45.90 10.09
CA PRO A 28 22.01 46.09 11.49
C PRO A 28 22.79 44.93 12.11
N THR A 29 22.54 43.70 11.68
CA THR A 29 23.16 42.49 12.25
C THR A 29 24.41 42.02 11.50
N GLY A 30 24.76 42.70 10.39
CA GLY A 30 25.88 42.29 9.54
C GLY A 30 25.60 41.07 8.67
N GLY A 31 24.32 40.66 8.57
CA GLY A 31 23.87 39.57 7.70
C GLY A 31 22.80 38.69 8.35
N VAL A 32 21.74 38.40 7.59
CA VAL A 32 20.66 37.46 7.94
C VAL A 32 20.47 36.49 6.79
N TRP A 33 20.47 35.20 7.11
CA TRP A 33 20.18 34.13 6.18
C TRP A 33 18.67 33.94 6.01
N SER A 34 18.20 33.76 4.78
CA SER A 34 16.81 33.40 4.49
C SER A 34 16.70 32.61 3.19
N ASN A 35 15.77 31.66 3.13
CA ASN A 35 15.48 30.90 1.90
C ASN A 35 14.84 31.77 0.81
N ASN A 36 14.24 32.90 1.18
CA ASN A 36 13.68 33.89 0.25
C ASN A 36 14.55 35.16 0.10
N HIS A 37 15.83 35.10 0.49
CA HIS A 37 16.74 36.25 0.43
C HIS A 37 17.04 36.66 -1.02
N THR A 38 17.07 37.97 -1.30
CA THR A 38 17.32 38.49 -2.67
C THR A 38 18.79 38.46 -3.08
N ASP A 39 19.72 38.51 -2.13
CA ASP A 39 21.15 38.25 -2.34
C ASP A 39 21.46 36.76 -2.13
N ALA A 40 21.91 36.09 -3.20
CA ALA A 40 22.26 34.67 -3.21
C ALA A 40 23.36 34.29 -2.21
N ALA A 41 24.20 35.23 -1.78
CA ALA A 41 25.23 34.98 -0.76
C ALA A 41 24.66 34.65 0.63
N PHE A 42 23.40 35.01 0.88
CA PHE A 42 22.69 34.81 2.15
C PHE A 42 21.51 33.83 2.04
N VAL A 43 21.41 33.11 0.91
CA VAL A 43 20.50 31.96 0.77
C VAL A 43 21.21 30.71 1.32
N PRO A 44 20.65 30.01 2.32
CA PRO A 44 21.24 28.79 2.85
C PRO A 44 21.40 27.72 1.77
N LYS A 45 22.53 26.99 1.80
CA LYS A 45 22.71 25.80 0.93
C LYS A 45 21.72 24.68 1.26
N ASP A 46 21.40 24.56 2.54
CA ASP A 46 20.35 23.68 3.05
C ASP A 46 19.37 24.53 3.86
N PRO A 47 18.14 24.78 3.36
CA PRO A 47 17.15 25.58 4.08
C PRO A 47 16.62 24.87 5.34
N HIS A 48 16.86 23.57 5.52
CA HIS A 48 16.49 22.82 6.73
C HIS A 48 17.41 23.09 7.94
N THR A 49 18.54 23.79 7.73
CA THR A 49 19.52 24.07 8.79
C THR A 49 19.74 25.58 8.96
N SER A 50 19.55 26.10 10.18
CA SER A 50 19.82 27.52 10.48
C SER A 50 21.31 27.79 10.68
N VAL A 51 21.77 28.96 10.24
CA VAL A 51 23.16 29.44 10.39
C VAL A 51 23.16 30.90 10.84
N ALA A 52 23.92 31.22 11.89
CA ALA A 52 24.03 32.58 12.43
C ALA A 52 22.64 33.23 12.62
N HIS A 53 22.36 34.45 12.18
CA HIS A 53 20.99 34.98 12.16
C HIS A 53 20.20 34.36 11.00
N THR A 54 19.05 33.73 11.26
CA THR A 54 18.25 33.08 10.22
C THR A 54 16.77 33.41 10.38
N ILE A 55 16.13 33.81 9.28
CA ILE A 55 14.67 33.95 9.17
C ILE A 55 14.25 33.01 8.05
N VAL A 56 13.31 32.11 8.32
CA VAL A 56 12.87 31.10 7.35
C VAL A 56 11.42 31.35 7.00
N ASP A 57 11.12 31.43 5.71
CA ASP A 57 9.77 31.31 5.17
C ASP A 57 9.45 29.83 4.96
N LEU A 58 8.69 29.26 5.89
CA LEU A 58 8.27 27.87 5.83
C LEU A 58 7.15 27.63 4.81
N GLY A 59 6.59 28.71 4.23
CA GLY A 59 5.59 28.64 3.18
C GLY A 59 6.15 28.34 1.79
N ASP A 60 7.47 28.44 1.62
CA ASP A 60 8.17 28.19 0.37
C ASP A 60 8.01 26.73 -0.11
N ASP A 61 8.06 26.54 -1.43
CA ASP A 61 7.88 25.24 -2.09
C ASP A 61 8.83 24.16 -1.53
N VAL A 62 10.05 24.54 -1.13
CA VAL A 62 11.03 23.60 -0.55
C VAL A 62 10.55 22.92 0.73
N PHE A 63 9.63 23.55 1.48
CA PHE A 63 9.08 23.01 2.73
C PHE A 63 7.67 22.42 2.57
N THR A 64 7.05 22.57 1.39
CA THR A 64 5.66 22.17 1.14
C THR A 64 5.52 21.04 0.11
N VAL A 65 6.63 20.49 -0.40
CA VAL A 65 6.59 19.26 -1.22
C VAL A 65 5.93 18.11 -0.45
N GLY A 66 4.76 17.67 -0.93
CA GLY A 66 4.00 16.58 -0.31
C GLY A 66 3.34 16.91 1.03
N ARG A 67 3.36 18.17 1.46
CA ARG A 67 2.77 18.63 2.73
C ARG A 67 1.91 19.90 2.54
N PRO A 68 0.86 20.13 3.34
CA PRO A 68 0.11 21.38 3.27
C PRO A 68 0.97 22.58 3.69
N HIS A 69 0.64 23.77 3.17
CA HIS A 69 1.28 25.02 3.57
C HIS A 69 1.17 25.25 5.09
N PRO A 70 2.19 25.77 5.79
CA PRO A 70 2.24 25.80 7.26
C PRO A 70 1.26 26.77 7.94
N MET A 71 0.61 27.65 7.17
CA MET A 71 -0.55 28.41 7.63
C MET A 71 -1.79 27.50 7.83
N ILE A 72 -1.92 26.44 7.04
CA ILE A 72 -3.01 25.46 7.10
C ILE A 72 -2.67 24.35 8.10
N ASP A 73 -1.48 23.77 7.98
CA ASP A 73 -0.96 22.73 8.88
C ASP A 73 0.31 23.19 9.61
N PRO A 74 0.26 23.53 10.90
CA PRO A 74 1.41 24.04 11.65
C PRO A 74 2.57 23.05 11.85
N SER A 75 2.43 21.77 11.44
CA SER A 75 3.41 20.69 11.66
C SER A 75 4.84 21.06 11.29
N THR A 76 5.07 21.56 10.07
CA THR A 76 6.40 21.98 9.58
C THR A 76 7.06 23.03 10.47
N ARG A 77 6.29 23.99 11.00
CA ARG A 77 6.80 25.01 11.91
C ARG A 77 7.11 24.44 13.29
N THR A 78 6.23 23.58 13.82
CA THR A 78 6.47 22.95 15.13
C THR A 78 7.68 22.01 15.10
N GLU A 79 7.83 21.22 14.03
CA GLU A 79 8.99 20.35 13.80
C GLU A 79 10.28 21.17 13.70
N ARG A 80 10.26 22.29 12.97
CA ARG A 80 11.43 23.18 12.87
C ARG A 80 11.83 23.79 14.21
N ILE A 81 10.86 24.26 15.00
CA ILE A 81 11.12 24.75 16.35
C ILE A 81 11.75 23.63 17.19
N GLU A 82 11.18 22.42 17.16
CA GLU A 82 11.65 21.28 17.94
C GLU A 82 13.06 20.82 17.58
N ALA A 83 13.41 20.82 16.29
CA ALA A 83 14.75 20.49 15.81
C ALA A 83 15.83 21.44 16.36
N GLU A 84 15.48 22.71 16.60
CA GLU A 84 16.42 23.73 17.07
C GLU A 84 16.39 23.96 18.60
N ILE A 85 15.57 23.23 19.35
CA ILE A 85 15.47 23.38 20.82
C ILE A 85 16.82 23.19 21.52
N ALA A 86 17.69 22.34 20.97
CA ALA A 86 19.02 22.07 21.53
C ALA A 86 20.04 23.21 21.29
N ASP A 87 19.78 24.13 20.35
CA ASP A 87 20.70 25.21 20.01
C ASP A 87 20.77 26.22 21.16
N GLY A 88 21.91 26.24 21.86
CA GLY A 88 22.20 27.18 22.94
C GLY A 88 22.47 28.60 22.45
N THR A 89 22.67 28.81 21.16
CA THR A 89 23.06 30.11 20.60
C THR A 89 21.88 31.03 20.28
N ILE A 90 20.63 30.54 20.41
CA ILE A 90 19.44 31.31 20.11
C ILE A 90 19.16 32.32 21.22
N ALA A 91 19.25 33.61 20.90
CA ALA A 91 18.91 34.74 21.77
C ALA A 91 17.42 35.06 21.73
N VAL A 92 16.89 35.18 20.51
CA VAL A 92 15.52 35.64 20.23
C VAL A 92 14.89 34.74 19.17
N MET A 93 13.64 34.35 19.42
CA MET A 93 12.80 33.62 18.47
C MET A 93 11.66 34.52 18.00
N LEU A 94 11.48 34.62 16.69
CA LEU A 94 10.42 35.38 16.01
C LEU A 94 9.45 34.41 15.34
N VAL A 95 8.15 34.63 15.53
CA VAL A 95 7.09 33.86 14.87
C VAL A 95 5.94 34.77 14.43
N ASP A 96 5.26 34.43 13.34
CA ASP A 96 4.00 35.05 12.94
C ASP A 96 2.81 34.15 13.28
N CYS A 97 1.66 34.78 13.53
CA CYS A 97 0.38 34.10 13.71
C CYS A 97 -0.62 34.71 12.74
N VAL A 98 -0.78 34.10 11.57
CA VAL A 98 -1.68 34.59 10.52
C VAL A 98 -3.05 33.93 10.68
N LEU A 99 -4.11 34.76 10.67
CA LEU A 99 -5.49 34.35 10.87
C LEU A 99 -6.31 34.50 9.57
N GLY A 100 -7.59 34.14 9.64
CA GLY A 100 -8.54 34.29 8.55
C GLY A 100 -8.85 32.98 7.85
N TYR A 101 -9.65 33.08 6.78
CA TYR A 101 -10.04 31.93 5.98
C TYR A 101 -8.82 31.29 5.31
N GLY A 102 -8.73 29.96 5.37
CA GLY A 102 -7.60 29.20 4.84
C GLY A 102 -6.40 29.08 5.81
N SER A 103 -6.51 29.60 7.04
CA SER A 103 -5.54 29.33 8.11
C SER A 103 -6.05 28.23 9.06
N HIS A 104 -5.15 27.62 9.83
CA HIS A 104 -5.47 26.66 10.88
C HIS A 104 -6.58 27.19 11.82
N GLU A 105 -7.38 26.30 12.42
CA GLU A 105 -8.50 26.70 13.30
C GLU A 105 -8.05 27.37 14.61
N ASN A 106 -6.83 27.05 15.05
CA ASN A 106 -6.21 27.57 16.27
C ASN A 106 -4.68 27.66 16.13
N PRO A 107 -4.15 28.57 15.31
CA PRO A 107 -2.73 28.62 14.97
C PRO A 107 -1.84 28.88 16.20
N ALA A 108 -2.25 29.76 17.12
CA ALA A 108 -1.53 30.00 18.37
C ALA A 108 -1.48 28.74 19.24
N GLY A 109 -2.63 28.07 19.43
CA GLY A 109 -2.71 26.87 20.25
C GLY A 109 -1.84 25.72 19.73
N ALA A 110 -1.72 25.59 18.40
CA ALA A 110 -0.89 24.56 17.78
C ALA A 110 0.62 24.79 18.00
N MET A 111 1.10 26.05 18.00
CA MET A 111 2.53 26.34 18.16
C MET A 111 3.01 26.46 19.61
N VAL A 112 2.12 26.83 20.55
CA VAL A 112 2.46 27.05 21.96
C VAL A 112 3.21 25.87 22.61
N PRO A 113 2.83 24.59 22.43
CA PRO A 113 3.56 23.48 23.02
C PRO A 113 5.05 23.47 22.68
N SER A 114 5.41 23.66 21.41
CA SER A 114 6.81 23.70 20.97
C SER A 114 7.54 24.94 21.47
N LEU A 115 6.87 26.10 21.54
CA LEU A 115 7.45 27.33 22.11
C LEU A 115 7.74 27.19 23.61
N VAL A 116 6.83 26.57 24.37
CA VAL A 116 7.02 26.30 25.81
C VAL A 116 8.18 25.32 26.01
N LYS A 117 8.23 24.21 25.25
CA LYS A 117 9.36 23.27 25.28
C LYS A 117 10.70 23.98 25.01
N ALA A 118 10.75 24.87 24.01
CA ALA A 118 11.96 25.63 23.69
C ALA A 118 12.41 26.54 24.84
N LYS A 119 11.47 27.25 25.47
CA LYS A 119 11.74 28.11 26.65
C LYS A 119 12.21 27.29 27.85
N GLU A 120 11.60 26.13 28.11
CA GLU A 120 12.02 25.22 29.17
C GLU A 120 13.42 24.65 28.95
N ALA A 121 13.74 24.26 27.72
CA ALA A 121 15.07 23.76 27.38
C ALA A 121 16.14 24.84 27.57
N ALA A 122 15.87 26.08 27.15
CA ALA A 122 16.74 27.21 27.42
C ALA A 122 16.95 27.42 28.92
N ARG A 123 15.87 27.36 29.73
CA ARG A 123 15.96 27.46 31.20
C ARG A 123 16.77 26.33 31.82
N LYS A 124 16.59 25.08 31.37
CA LYS A 124 17.34 23.91 31.85
C LYS A 124 18.84 24.04 31.61
N ARG A 125 19.25 24.73 30.54
CA ARG A 125 20.65 25.05 30.23
C ARG A 125 21.18 26.28 30.99
N GLY A 126 20.37 26.92 31.83
CA GLY A 126 20.72 28.15 32.55
C GLY A 126 20.58 29.43 31.72
N GLY A 127 20.00 29.34 30.52
CA GLY A 127 19.72 30.46 29.63
C GLY A 127 18.29 31.00 29.75
N TYR A 128 17.96 31.94 28.87
CA TYR A 128 16.60 32.48 28.74
C TYR A 128 16.30 32.73 27.28
N LEU A 129 15.17 32.23 26.77
CA LEU A 129 14.75 32.41 25.38
C LEU A 129 13.62 33.46 25.32
N SER A 130 13.89 34.58 24.66
CA SER A 130 12.87 35.57 24.33
C SER A 130 12.12 35.13 23.07
N VAL A 131 10.81 34.87 23.20
CA VAL A 131 9.94 34.58 22.06
C VAL A 131 9.04 35.79 21.82
N ILE A 132 9.04 36.30 20.59
CA ILE A 132 8.25 37.47 20.18
C ILE A 132 7.39 37.05 18.99
N ALA A 133 6.12 37.44 19.00
CA ALA A 133 5.18 37.15 17.93
C ALA A 133 4.47 38.41 17.42
N SER A 134 3.91 38.33 16.22
CA SER A 134 2.87 39.25 15.75
C SER A 134 1.66 38.47 15.25
N VAL A 135 0.46 38.99 15.47
CA VAL A 135 -0.79 38.39 15.00
C VAL A 135 -1.31 39.20 13.83
N THR A 136 -1.41 38.58 12.64
CA THR A 136 -1.92 39.21 11.43
C THR A 136 -3.32 38.69 11.15
N GLY A 137 -4.33 39.53 11.38
CA GLY A 137 -5.74 39.17 11.23
C GLY A 137 -6.67 40.28 11.72
N THR A 138 -7.97 40.01 11.70
CA THR A 138 -9.03 40.92 12.15
C THR A 138 -9.81 40.34 13.34
N THR A 139 -10.53 41.20 14.07
CA THR A 139 -11.44 40.76 15.14
C THR A 139 -12.63 39.94 14.63
N GLN A 140 -12.86 39.88 13.32
CA GLN A 140 -13.92 39.10 12.68
C GLN A 140 -13.43 37.74 12.15
N ASP A 141 -12.14 37.43 12.25
CA ASP A 141 -11.62 36.17 11.74
C ASP A 141 -12.11 34.97 12.58
N PRO A 142 -12.35 33.80 11.96
CA PRO A 142 -12.91 32.61 12.64
C PRO A 142 -12.14 32.16 13.87
N GLN A 143 -10.82 32.40 13.91
CA GLN A 143 -9.92 32.00 14.98
C GLN A 143 -10.02 32.89 16.23
N ILE A 144 -10.73 34.03 16.14
CA ILE A 144 -10.92 35.06 17.16
C ILE A 144 -9.59 35.71 17.56
N TYR A 145 -9.29 36.88 17.00
CA TYR A 145 -8.03 37.61 17.20
C TYR A 145 -7.56 37.68 18.67
N GLU A 146 -8.43 38.17 19.57
CA GLU A 146 -8.07 38.32 20.99
C GLU A 146 -7.79 36.98 21.67
N ARG A 147 -8.49 35.90 21.27
CA ARG A 147 -8.24 34.56 21.80
C ARG A 147 -6.84 34.07 21.41
N GLN A 148 -6.45 34.22 20.14
CA GLN A 148 -5.13 33.81 19.66
C GLN A 148 -4.00 34.59 20.33
N ARG A 149 -4.21 35.90 20.54
CA ARG A 149 -3.29 36.75 21.27
C ARG A 149 -3.14 36.32 22.73
N SER A 150 -4.24 36.08 23.45
CA SER A 150 -4.20 35.64 24.86
C SER A 150 -3.48 34.29 25.00
N ILE A 151 -3.71 33.33 24.10
CA ILE A 151 -3.01 32.03 24.11
C ILE A 151 -1.49 32.21 24.07
N LEU A 152 -0.98 33.13 23.23
CA LEU A 152 0.45 33.41 23.13
C LEU A 152 0.98 34.15 24.36
N GLU A 153 0.27 35.17 24.84
CA GLU A 153 0.67 35.96 26.01
C GLU A 153 0.72 35.08 27.29
N GLU A 154 -0.26 34.17 27.48
CA GLU A 154 -0.30 33.22 28.60
C GLU A 154 0.86 32.21 28.55
N ALA A 155 1.33 31.83 27.36
CA ALA A 155 2.55 31.04 27.18
C ALA A 155 3.85 31.85 27.42
N GLY A 156 3.72 33.13 27.76
CA GLY A 156 4.81 34.08 27.99
C GLY A 156 5.53 34.49 26.71
N VAL A 157 4.83 34.49 25.57
CA VAL A 157 5.29 35.09 24.31
C VAL A 157 4.99 36.58 24.34
N VAL A 158 5.91 37.42 23.87
CA VAL A 158 5.65 38.85 23.73
C VAL A 158 4.95 39.10 22.41
N VAL A 159 3.66 39.45 22.44
CA VAL A 159 2.89 39.74 21.22
C VAL A 159 2.95 41.22 20.90
N MET A 160 3.50 41.57 19.74
CA MET A 160 3.61 42.94 19.25
C MET A 160 2.50 43.27 18.25
N PRO A 161 2.08 44.55 18.14
CA PRO A 161 0.93 44.94 17.28
C PRO A 161 1.18 44.80 15.77
N SER A 162 2.43 44.61 15.35
CA SER A 162 2.81 44.39 13.94
C SER A 162 4.10 43.59 13.85
N ASN A 163 4.31 42.93 12.72
CA ASN A 163 5.55 42.17 12.45
C ASN A 163 6.79 43.08 12.47
N HIS A 164 6.71 44.28 11.90
CA HIS A 164 7.75 45.29 12.02
C HIS A 164 8.11 45.61 13.49
N GLN A 165 7.11 45.80 14.36
CA GLN A 165 7.37 46.07 15.78
C GLN A 165 7.94 44.85 16.52
N ALA A 166 7.53 43.63 16.17
CA ALA A 166 8.15 42.40 16.67
C ALA A 166 9.64 42.34 16.30
N THR A 167 9.94 42.64 15.04
CA THR A 167 11.30 42.67 14.50
C THR A 167 12.18 43.72 15.18
N MET A 168 11.66 44.93 15.37
CA MET A 168 12.38 46.01 16.06
C MET A 168 12.62 45.70 17.53
N LEU A 169 11.71 44.99 18.21
CA LEU A 169 11.94 44.52 19.57
C LEU A 169 13.05 43.47 19.61
N ALA A 170 13.05 42.50 18.68
CA ALA A 170 14.14 41.53 18.57
C ALA A 170 15.50 42.21 18.36
N LEU A 171 15.56 43.19 17.46
CA LEU A 171 16.78 43.96 17.20
C LEU A 171 17.27 44.70 18.44
N ARG A 172 16.36 45.34 19.22
CA ARG A 172 16.72 46.01 20.47
C ARG A 172 17.27 45.04 21.51
N LEU A 173 16.71 43.84 21.63
CA LEU A 173 17.23 42.81 22.54
C LEU A 173 18.63 42.35 22.14
N LEU A 174 18.91 42.20 20.84
CA LEU A 174 20.25 41.88 20.33
C LEU A 174 21.23 43.01 20.62
N VAL A 175 20.84 44.26 20.35
CA VAL A 175 21.65 45.47 20.61
C VAL A 175 22.02 45.61 22.08
N MET A 176 21.03 45.51 22.98
CA MET A 176 21.25 45.63 24.43
C MET A 176 22.23 44.56 24.94
N LYS A 177 22.26 43.41 24.28
CA LYS A 177 23.13 42.31 24.66
C LYS A 177 24.54 42.44 24.09
N GLN A 178 24.66 42.84 22.83
CA GLN A 178 25.92 42.84 22.09
C GLN A 178 26.63 44.21 22.12
N GLY A 179 26.04 45.22 22.77
CA GLY A 179 26.64 46.55 22.93
C GLY A 179 26.70 47.35 21.63
N TRP A 180 25.87 47.01 20.64
CA TRP A 180 25.87 47.64 19.32
C TRP A 180 25.19 49.02 19.35
N SER A 181 25.67 49.97 18.55
CA SER A 181 24.95 51.23 18.32
C SER A 181 23.95 51.08 17.18
N MET A 182 22.69 51.48 17.39
CA MET A 182 21.71 51.47 16.29
C MET A 182 22.12 52.42 15.16
N PRO A 183 22.11 51.97 13.90
CA PRO A 183 22.29 52.85 12.74
C PRO A 183 21.24 53.98 12.74
N GLU A 184 21.69 55.22 12.54
CA GLU A 184 20.86 56.43 12.66
C GLU A 184 19.69 56.47 11.66
N ASN A 185 19.81 55.74 10.55
CA ASN A 185 18.80 55.58 9.49
C ASN A 185 17.67 54.59 9.84
N GLN A 186 17.78 53.83 10.93
CA GLN A 186 16.73 52.92 11.40
C GLN A 186 16.01 53.40 12.67
N LEU A 187 16.35 54.60 13.17
CA LEU A 187 15.55 55.28 14.17
C LEU A 187 14.22 55.70 13.53
N LEU A 188 13.10 55.12 13.96
CA LEU A 188 11.75 55.55 13.59
C LEU A 188 11.58 57.03 13.93
N LYS A 189 11.75 57.91 12.94
CA LYS A 189 11.31 59.30 13.03
C LYS A 189 9.83 59.32 12.69
N PRO A 190 8.94 59.82 13.57
CA PRO A 190 7.52 59.89 13.25
C PRO A 190 7.33 60.71 11.98
N VAL A 191 6.89 60.07 10.91
CA VAL A 191 6.53 60.74 9.67
C VAL A 191 5.18 61.39 9.91
N ALA A 192 5.14 62.73 9.97
CA ALA A 192 3.89 63.45 10.01
C ALA A 192 3.06 63.07 8.78
N HIS A 193 1.87 62.50 8.99
CA HIS A 193 0.95 62.14 7.91
C HIS A 193 0.66 63.38 7.05
N LYS A 194 1.25 63.44 5.85
CA LYS A 194 0.72 64.30 4.79
C LYS A 194 -0.55 63.65 4.29
N ALA A 195 -1.69 64.31 4.52
CA ALA A 195 -2.98 63.88 4.03
C ALA A 195 -2.92 63.65 2.51
N ILE A 196 -3.16 62.41 2.08
CA ILE A 196 -3.28 62.07 0.67
C ILE A 196 -4.57 62.72 0.15
N HIS A 197 -4.43 63.54 -0.89
CA HIS A 197 -5.56 64.22 -1.53
C HIS A 197 -6.65 63.22 -1.98
N LYS A 198 -7.88 63.41 -1.49
CA LYS A 198 -9.09 62.75 -2.01
C LYS A 198 -9.45 63.32 -3.38
N GLY A 199 -8.72 62.92 -4.42
CA GLY A 199 -9.14 63.08 -5.81
C GLY A 199 -9.73 61.76 -6.31
N SER A 200 -11.03 61.73 -6.60
CA SER A 200 -11.64 60.57 -7.28
C SER A 200 -10.98 60.41 -8.66
N PRO A 201 -10.49 59.21 -9.05
CA PRO A 201 -9.89 59.04 -10.36
C PRO A 201 -10.96 59.20 -11.44
N LYS A 202 -10.74 60.13 -12.37
CA LYS A 202 -11.54 60.23 -13.61
C LYS A 202 -11.07 59.14 -14.58
N GLY A 203 -11.58 57.93 -14.41
CA GLY A 203 -11.49 56.84 -15.38
C GLY A 203 -12.84 56.57 -16.03
N ALA A 204 -12.85 56.24 -17.33
CA ALA A 204 -14.05 55.82 -18.04
C ALA A 204 -14.71 54.63 -17.32
N LYS A 205 -16.04 54.69 -17.12
CA LYS A 205 -16.81 53.56 -16.58
C LYS A 205 -16.71 52.40 -17.57
N VAL A 206 -15.91 51.40 -17.23
CA VAL A 206 -15.91 50.11 -17.91
C VAL A 206 -17.32 49.51 -17.74
N PRO A 207 -17.97 48.99 -18.80
CA PRO A 207 -19.26 48.33 -18.67
C PRO A 207 -19.15 47.19 -17.67
N VAL A 208 -19.95 47.22 -16.62
CA VAL A 208 -20.04 46.11 -15.66
C VAL A 208 -20.70 44.95 -16.40
N PRO A 209 -20.08 43.78 -16.49
CA PRO A 209 -20.68 42.61 -17.13
C PRO A 209 -22.05 42.31 -16.51
N ASP A 210 -22.96 41.73 -17.29
CA ASP A 210 -24.25 41.24 -16.75
C ASP A 210 -23.99 40.14 -15.71
N THR A 211 -23.98 40.56 -14.44
CA THR A 211 -23.68 39.70 -13.30
C THR A 211 -24.83 38.75 -12.98
N GLN A 212 -26.04 38.94 -13.53
CA GLN A 212 -27.16 38.04 -13.23
C GLN A 212 -26.88 36.61 -13.69
N ARG A 213 -26.24 36.44 -14.85
CA ARG A 213 -25.82 35.11 -15.32
C ARG A 213 -24.75 34.48 -14.43
N VAL A 214 -23.78 35.26 -13.98
CA VAL A 214 -22.73 34.78 -13.07
C VAL A 214 -23.32 34.41 -11.71
N VAL A 215 -24.18 35.25 -11.14
CA VAL A 215 -24.88 34.99 -9.87
C VAL A 215 -25.79 33.77 -9.98
N SER A 216 -26.41 33.53 -11.13
CA SER A 216 -27.26 32.35 -11.36
C SER A 216 -26.48 31.02 -11.26
N LEU A 217 -25.17 31.00 -11.55
CA LEU A 217 -24.32 29.81 -11.40
C LEU A 217 -24.16 29.38 -9.93
N PHE A 218 -24.36 30.30 -8.99
CA PHE A 218 -24.19 30.05 -7.55
C PHE A 218 -25.52 30.05 -6.78
N ALA A 219 -26.66 30.21 -7.47
CA ALA A 219 -27.98 30.31 -6.85
C ALA A 219 -28.37 29.07 -6.03
N ASN A 220 -27.81 27.90 -6.37
CA ASN A 220 -28.01 26.63 -5.69
C ASN A 220 -26.75 26.15 -4.92
N GLY A 221 -25.78 27.04 -4.69
CA GLY A 221 -24.45 26.70 -4.19
C GLY A 221 -23.51 26.16 -5.28
N PRO A 222 -22.18 26.27 -5.11
CA PRO A 222 -21.24 25.68 -6.05
C PRO A 222 -21.31 24.15 -6.02
N VAL A 223 -21.11 23.53 -7.18
CA VAL A 223 -20.85 22.09 -7.31
C VAL A 223 -19.35 21.93 -7.55
N ALA A 224 -18.62 21.36 -6.59
CA ALA A 224 -17.18 21.27 -6.62
C ALA A 224 -16.70 19.83 -6.82
N LEU A 225 -15.66 19.68 -7.64
CA LEU A 225 -14.84 18.48 -7.68
C LEU A 225 -13.54 18.80 -6.94
N ASN A 226 -13.38 18.30 -5.72
CA ASN A 226 -12.24 18.63 -4.87
C ASN A 226 -11.08 17.64 -5.10
N LEU A 227 -9.96 18.16 -5.61
CA LEU A 227 -8.68 17.45 -5.72
C LEU A 227 -7.76 17.90 -4.56
N GLY A 228 -7.02 16.98 -3.94
CA GLY A 228 -6.10 17.29 -2.84
C GLY A 228 -6.62 16.90 -1.47
N LEU A 229 -6.67 17.82 -0.50
CA LEU A 229 -7.12 17.50 0.87
C LEU A 229 -8.64 17.39 0.95
N GLU A 230 -9.14 16.28 1.51
CA GLU A 230 -10.59 16.04 1.72
C GLU A 230 -11.25 17.14 2.57
N SER A 231 -10.50 17.79 3.46
CA SER A 231 -11.00 18.86 4.33
C SER A 231 -11.63 20.02 3.57
N PHE A 232 -11.17 20.33 2.35
CA PHE A 232 -11.81 21.33 1.49
C PHE A 232 -13.21 20.90 1.05
N SER A 233 -13.40 19.63 0.69
CA SER A 233 -14.73 19.08 0.36
C SER A 233 -15.67 19.17 1.56
N ARG A 234 -15.19 18.76 2.74
CA ARG A 234 -15.98 18.81 3.98
C ARG A 234 -16.38 20.25 4.34
N ASN A 235 -15.49 21.22 4.12
CA ASN A 235 -15.80 22.64 4.34
C ASN A 235 -16.88 23.13 3.37
N LEU A 236 -16.80 22.75 2.09
CA LEU A 236 -17.81 23.10 1.09
C LEU A 236 -19.17 22.49 1.45
N GLU A 237 -19.20 21.21 1.82
CA GLU A 237 -20.41 20.50 2.28
C GLU A 237 -21.02 21.15 3.53
N ALA A 238 -20.19 21.54 4.51
CA ALA A 238 -20.63 22.23 5.72
C ALA A 238 -21.26 23.60 5.43
N CYS A 239 -20.85 24.26 4.34
CA CYS A 239 -21.45 25.49 3.85
C CYS A 239 -22.70 25.26 2.96
N GLY A 240 -23.16 24.01 2.82
CA GLY A 240 -24.33 23.66 2.01
C GLY A 240 -24.07 23.53 0.52
N ALA A 241 -22.80 23.54 0.08
CA ALA A 241 -22.41 23.28 -1.30
C ALA A 241 -22.34 21.78 -1.59
N GLN A 242 -22.51 21.39 -2.85
CA GLN A 242 -22.26 20.01 -3.27
C GLN A 242 -20.77 19.86 -3.59
N SER A 243 -20.09 18.91 -2.96
CA SER A 243 -18.70 18.61 -3.27
C SER A 243 -18.50 17.10 -3.43
N ILE A 244 -17.68 16.73 -4.42
CA ILE A 244 -17.20 15.37 -4.61
C ILE A 244 -15.69 15.42 -4.42
N HIS A 245 -15.19 14.83 -3.34
CA HIS A 245 -13.76 14.67 -3.16
C HIS A 245 -13.22 13.53 -4.03
N LEU A 246 -12.30 13.86 -4.92
CA LEU A 246 -11.46 12.89 -5.60
C LEU A 246 -10.15 12.76 -4.81
N ALA A 247 -9.94 11.58 -4.23
CA ALA A 247 -8.69 11.19 -3.58
C ALA A 247 -7.59 10.99 -4.64
N TRP A 248 -7.14 12.09 -5.24
CA TRP A 248 -6.11 12.14 -6.27
C TRP A 248 -4.72 12.22 -5.64
N LYS A 249 -3.75 11.56 -6.26
CA LYS A 249 -2.33 11.63 -5.93
C LYS A 249 -1.53 11.81 -7.23
N PRO A 250 -0.35 12.46 -7.19
CA PRO A 250 0.56 12.45 -8.33
C PRO A 250 0.88 11.02 -8.76
N PRO A 251 1.03 10.76 -10.07
CA PRO A 251 1.48 9.46 -10.57
C PRO A 251 2.73 8.97 -9.86
N ALA A 252 2.81 7.66 -9.60
CA ALA A 252 3.94 7.04 -8.90
C ALA A 252 4.29 7.70 -7.55
N GLY A 253 3.34 8.38 -6.90
CA GLY A 253 3.58 9.11 -5.65
C GLY A 253 4.49 10.33 -5.80
N GLY A 254 4.76 10.80 -7.02
CA GLY A 254 5.66 11.92 -7.31
C GLY A 254 7.13 11.54 -7.46
N ASP A 255 7.46 10.25 -7.56
CA ASP A 255 8.83 9.78 -7.82
C ASP A 255 9.23 10.04 -9.28
N ILE A 256 10.14 10.99 -9.50
CA ILE A 256 10.56 11.46 -10.82
C ILE A 256 11.15 10.33 -11.67
N GLU A 257 11.98 9.46 -11.09
CA GLU A 257 12.63 8.36 -11.82
C GLU A 257 11.56 7.39 -12.37
N VAL A 258 10.53 7.14 -11.58
CA VAL A 258 9.44 6.22 -11.96
C VAL A 258 8.51 6.86 -12.97
N ILE A 259 8.23 8.16 -12.85
CA ILE A 259 7.46 8.92 -13.84
C ILE A 259 8.17 8.88 -15.20
N GLU A 260 9.47 9.17 -15.24
CA GLU A 260 10.27 9.10 -16.47
C GLU A 260 10.26 7.68 -17.08
N ALA A 261 10.27 6.64 -16.24
CA ALA A 261 10.17 5.26 -16.70
C ALA A 261 8.78 4.92 -17.29
N LEU A 262 7.69 5.44 -16.71
CA LEU A 262 6.33 5.29 -17.24
C LEU A 262 6.17 6.04 -18.58
N ASP A 263 6.73 7.25 -18.69
CA ASP A 263 6.75 8.02 -19.93
C ASP A 263 7.54 7.28 -21.02
N ALA A 264 8.73 6.77 -20.70
CA ALA A 264 9.56 6.01 -21.62
C ALA A 264 8.87 4.73 -22.13
N LEU A 265 8.07 4.05 -21.30
CA LEU A 265 7.28 2.90 -21.72
C LEU A 265 6.12 3.29 -22.64
N SER A 266 5.50 4.45 -22.39
CA SER A 266 4.38 4.96 -23.19
C SER A 266 4.84 5.49 -24.55
N GLU A 267 6.07 6.00 -24.62
CA GLU A 267 6.71 6.53 -25.83
C GLU A 267 7.65 5.53 -26.52
N SER A 268 7.69 4.28 -26.06
CA SER A 268 8.62 3.27 -26.59
C SER A 268 8.45 3.09 -28.09
N THR A 269 9.58 3.12 -28.81
CA THR A 269 9.63 2.80 -30.25
C THR A 269 10.05 1.36 -30.52
N LYS A 270 10.56 0.67 -29.50
CA LYS A 270 11.04 -0.72 -29.61
C LYS A 270 9.90 -1.72 -29.48
N PHE A 271 8.92 -1.45 -28.61
CA PHE A 271 7.71 -2.26 -28.46
C PHE A 271 6.47 -1.38 -28.32
N ASP A 272 5.38 -1.80 -28.95
CA ASP A 272 4.04 -1.31 -28.63
C ASP A 272 3.53 -2.06 -27.39
N VAL A 273 3.71 -1.43 -26.22
CA VAL A 273 3.37 -2.04 -24.92
C VAL A 273 1.87 -2.35 -24.81
N ASP A 274 1.01 -1.50 -25.35
CA ASP A 274 -0.44 -1.68 -25.28
C ASP A 274 -0.90 -2.83 -26.19
N ALA A 275 -0.32 -2.96 -27.38
CA ALA A 275 -0.55 -4.12 -28.24
C ALA A 275 -0.02 -5.42 -27.59
N ALA A 276 1.16 -5.38 -26.97
CA ALA A 276 1.73 -6.52 -26.25
C ALA A 276 0.84 -6.95 -25.06
N ASN A 277 0.33 -5.99 -24.31
CA ASN A 277 -0.61 -6.22 -23.21
C ASN A 277 -1.95 -6.77 -23.69
N THR A 278 -2.47 -6.26 -24.82
CA THR A 278 -3.69 -6.77 -25.46
C THR A 278 -3.53 -8.23 -25.87
N GLU A 279 -2.38 -8.62 -26.41
CA GLU A 279 -2.07 -10.01 -26.74
C GLU A 279 -1.97 -10.88 -25.46
N ALA A 280 -1.24 -10.42 -24.44
CA ALA A 280 -1.06 -11.16 -23.19
C ALA A 280 -2.40 -11.42 -22.47
N VAL A 281 -3.22 -10.38 -22.26
CA VAL A 281 -4.55 -10.55 -21.64
C VAL A 281 -5.48 -11.36 -22.54
N GLY A 282 -5.33 -11.23 -23.87
CA GLY A 282 -6.06 -12.04 -24.85
C GLY A 282 -5.79 -13.54 -24.70
N ARG A 283 -4.55 -13.96 -24.39
CA ARG A 283 -4.22 -15.36 -24.10
C ARG A 283 -4.86 -15.85 -22.80
N LEU A 284 -4.79 -15.05 -21.74
CA LEU A 284 -5.42 -15.34 -20.46
C LEU A 284 -6.94 -15.60 -20.63
N LEU A 285 -7.64 -14.68 -21.31
CA LEU A 285 -9.10 -14.77 -21.52
C LEU A 285 -9.52 -15.97 -22.38
N LYS A 286 -8.67 -16.45 -23.29
CA LYS A 286 -8.93 -17.62 -24.14
C LYS A 286 -8.63 -18.96 -23.47
N GLY A 287 -7.91 -18.98 -22.34
CA GLY A 287 -7.44 -20.21 -21.71
C GLY A 287 -8.56 -21.10 -21.14
N LYS A 288 -8.61 -22.38 -21.50
CA LYS A 288 -9.68 -23.30 -21.08
C LYS A 288 -9.16 -24.35 -20.08
N PRO A 289 -9.12 -24.05 -18.77
CA PRO A 289 -8.62 -24.97 -17.77
C PRO A 289 -9.58 -26.15 -17.62
N THR A 290 -9.05 -27.36 -17.78
CA THR A 290 -9.81 -28.60 -17.74
C THR A 290 -9.08 -29.59 -16.84
N LEU A 291 -9.80 -30.12 -15.85
CA LEU A 291 -9.26 -31.14 -14.95
C LEU A 291 -9.22 -32.48 -15.68
N LYS A 292 -8.02 -33.07 -15.77
CA LYS A 292 -7.76 -34.34 -16.46
C LYS A 292 -7.66 -35.54 -15.53
N GLY A 293 -7.32 -35.32 -14.25
CA GLY A 293 -7.18 -36.40 -13.28
C GLY A 293 -6.26 -36.02 -12.13
N ILE A 294 -5.74 -37.04 -11.46
CA ILE A 294 -4.75 -36.95 -10.39
C ILE A 294 -3.57 -37.84 -10.79
N GLY A 295 -2.35 -37.37 -10.60
CA GLY A 295 -1.13 -38.15 -10.81
C GLY A 295 -0.19 -38.02 -9.62
N ILE A 296 0.96 -38.70 -9.68
CA ILE A 296 2.03 -38.56 -8.69
C ILE A 296 3.02 -37.50 -9.17
N ALA A 297 3.42 -36.59 -8.28
CA ALA A 297 4.23 -35.42 -8.63
C ALA A 297 5.49 -35.78 -9.45
N ARG A 298 6.24 -36.81 -9.05
CA ARG A 298 7.43 -37.29 -9.79
C ARG A 298 7.16 -37.62 -11.25
N ASP A 299 5.97 -38.12 -11.56
CA ASP A 299 5.65 -38.67 -12.87
C ASP A 299 5.09 -37.59 -13.81
N VAL A 300 4.50 -36.52 -13.26
CA VAL A 300 3.75 -35.53 -14.06
C VAL A 300 4.23 -34.09 -13.92
N VAL A 301 4.88 -33.72 -12.82
CA VAL A 301 5.38 -32.35 -12.59
C VAL A 301 6.74 -32.18 -13.28
N PRO A 302 6.88 -31.21 -14.21
CA PRO A 302 8.12 -31.01 -14.96
C PRO A 302 9.33 -30.79 -14.06
N GLY A 303 10.41 -31.55 -14.26
CA GLY A 303 11.65 -31.40 -13.50
C GLY A 303 11.60 -31.95 -12.06
N MET A 304 10.49 -32.56 -11.64
CA MET A 304 10.37 -33.15 -10.31
C MET A 304 11.33 -34.33 -10.14
N ARG A 305 11.99 -34.41 -8.98
CA ARG A 305 12.99 -35.43 -8.65
C ARG A 305 12.96 -35.76 -7.16
N ASP A 306 13.51 -36.92 -6.77
CA ASP A 306 13.35 -37.47 -5.42
C ASP A 306 13.96 -36.61 -4.30
N ASN A 307 14.92 -35.72 -4.60
CA ASN A 307 15.54 -34.80 -3.64
C ASN A 307 15.14 -33.33 -3.86
N LEU A 308 14.09 -33.07 -4.64
CA LEU A 308 13.52 -31.74 -4.82
C LEU A 308 12.27 -31.59 -3.95
N VAL A 309 12.23 -30.50 -3.20
CA VAL A 309 11.03 -30.05 -2.47
C VAL A 309 10.59 -28.73 -3.08
N LEU A 310 9.42 -28.72 -3.70
CA LEU A 310 8.86 -27.46 -4.19
C LEU A 310 8.22 -26.68 -3.05
N HIS A 311 8.21 -25.35 -3.15
CA HIS A 311 7.59 -24.47 -2.16
C HIS A 311 6.83 -23.31 -2.81
N ALA A 312 5.93 -22.67 -2.06
CA ALA A 312 5.26 -21.46 -2.50
C ALA A 312 6.19 -20.25 -2.58
N GLY A 313 5.85 -19.25 -3.39
CA GLY A 313 6.52 -17.95 -3.47
C GLY A 313 7.78 -17.92 -4.35
N PRO A 314 8.50 -16.78 -4.37
CA PRO A 314 9.77 -16.66 -5.08
C PRO A 314 10.88 -17.51 -4.41
N PRO A 315 12.04 -17.71 -5.08
CA PRO A 315 13.14 -18.53 -4.56
C PRO A 315 13.56 -18.13 -3.14
N VAL A 316 13.71 -19.10 -2.25
CA VAL A 316 14.09 -18.88 -0.84
C VAL A 316 14.96 -20.03 -0.34
N THR A 317 16.01 -19.70 0.40
CA THR A 317 16.86 -20.72 1.02
C THR A 317 16.25 -21.21 2.33
N TRP A 318 16.64 -22.40 2.77
CA TRP A 318 16.21 -22.99 4.04
C TRP A 318 16.36 -22.03 5.24
N GLU A 319 17.47 -21.28 5.30
CA GLU A 319 17.77 -20.33 6.38
C GLU A 319 16.82 -19.14 6.38
N ARG A 320 16.26 -18.79 5.23
CA ARG A 320 15.31 -17.68 5.08
C ARG A 320 13.85 -18.13 5.23
N MET A 321 13.53 -19.41 5.05
CA MET A 321 12.17 -19.92 5.19
C MET A 321 11.56 -19.56 6.55
N CYS A 322 10.31 -19.08 6.53
CA CYS A 322 9.55 -18.81 7.74
C CYS A 322 9.14 -20.10 8.46
N GLY A 323 8.71 -19.99 9.72
CA GLY A 323 8.37 -21.16 10.54
C GLY A 323 7.34 -22.12 9.93
N PRO A 324 6.19 -21.69 9.39
CA PRO A 324 5.23 -22.62 8.79
C PRO A 324 5.81 -23.35 7.56
N MET A 325 6.63 -22.69 6.74
CA MET A 325 7.31 -23.35 5.62
C MET A 325 8.33 -24.38 6.09
N ARG A 326 9.13 -24.06 7.12
CA ARG A 326 10.06 -25.02 7.73
C ARG A 326 9.35 -26.22 8.32
N GLY A 327 8.24 -26.01 9.02
CA GLY A 327 7.42 -27.09 9.56
C GLY A 327 6.88 -28.01 8.46
N ALA A 328 6.45 -27.43 7.35
CA ALA A 328 5.94 -28.18 6.21
C ALA A 328 7.04 -29.02 5.54
N VAL A 329 8.25 -28.47 5.37
CA VAL A 329 9.40 -29.23 4.86
C VAL A 329 9.76 -30.39 5.80
N ILE A 330 9.77 -30.15 7.12
CA ILE A 330 10.03 -31.19 8.13
C ILE A 330 9.02 -32.32 7.98
N GLY A 331 7.72 -32.00 7.95
CA GLY A 331 6.66 -32.99 7.77
C GLY A 331 6.76 -33.73 6.44
N ALA A 332 7.13 -33.04 5.36
CA ALA A 332 7.26 -33.66 4.04
C ALA A 332 8.45 -34.62 3.96
N LEU A 333 9.59 -34.29 4.57
CA LEU A 333 10.74 -35.21 4.64
C LEU A 333 10.44 -36.45 5.48
N MET A 334 9.64 -36.30 6.55
CA MET A 334 9.15 -37.44 7.33
C MET A 334 8.14 -38.28 6.53
N TYR A 335 7.23 -37.65 5.81
CA TYR A 335 6.28 -38.30 4.91
C TYR A 335 6.98 -39.13 3.81
N GLU A 336 8.05 -38.59 3.23
CA GLU A 336 8.90 -39.28 2.24
C GLU A 336 9.80 -40.38 2.85
N GLY A 337 9.75 -40.59 4.17
CA GLY A 337 10.60 -41.57 4.86
C GLY A 337 12.09 -41.22 4.87
N LYS A 338 12.45 -39.96 4.58
CA LYS A 338 13.85 -39.47 4.56
C LYS A 338 14.38 -39.12 5.95
N ALA A 339 13.50 -38.99 6.93
CA ALA A 339 13.84 -38.71 8.32
C ALA A 339 12.83 -39.37 9.27
N ASN A 340 13.29 -39.91 10.39
CA ASN A 340 12.42 -40.59 11.37
C ASN A 340 11.80 -39.63 12.39
N ASN A 341 12.36 -38.43 12.52
CA ASN A 341 11.93 -37.43 13.49
C ASN A 341 12.23 -36.01 13.00
N PRO A 342 11.63 -34.98 13.63
CA PRO A 342 11.83 -33.58 13.23
C PRO A 342 13.29 -33.12 13.24
N GLN A 343 14.11 -33.62 14.16
CA GLN A 343 15.51 -33.23 14.27
C GLN A 343 16.35 -33.76 13.09
N GLU A 344 16.14 -35.01 12.69
CA GLU A 344 16.74 -35.58 11.49
C GLU A 344 16.29 -34.83 10.23
N ALA A 345 14.99 -34.52 10.12
CA ALA A 345 14.44 -33.80 8.96
C ALA A 345 15.03 -32.39 8.84
N GLN A 346 15.15 -31.66 9.95
CA GLN A 346 15.77 -30.35 9.99
C GLN A 346 17.26 -30.40 9.61
N LYS A 347 17.99 -31.41 10.08
CA LYS A 347 19.40 -31.60 9.73
C LYS A 347 19.57 -31.89 8.24
N LEU A 348 18.70 -32.72 7.66
CA LEU A 348 18.71 -33.04 6.23
C LEU A 348 18.34 -31.83 5.37
N ALA A 349 17.31 -31.07 5.75
CA ALA A 349 16.92 -29.83 5.05
C ALA A 349 18.07 -28.81 5.03
N ALA A 350 18.89 -28.76 6.09
CA ALA A 350 20.03 -27.87 6.20
C ALA A 350 21.34 -28.44 5.60
N SER A 351 21.37 -29.68 5.10
CA SER A 351 22.63 -30.33 4.69
C SER A 351 23.11 -29.93 3.29
N GLY A 352 22.22 -29.35 2.47
CA GLY A 352 22.47 -29.10 1.05
C GLY A 352 22.20 -30.30 0.14
N GLU A 353 21.65 -31.40 0.68
CA GLU A 353 21.24 -32.58 -0.10
C GLU A 353 19.82 -32.47 -0.68
N ILE A 354 19.02 -31.58 -0.10
CA ILE A 354 17.66 -31.25 -0.54
C ILE A 354 17.71 -29.92 -1.28
N ASP A 355 17.21 -29.90 -2.52
CA ASP A 355 17.04 -28.64 -3.24
C ASP A 355 15.62 -28.11 -3.03
N PHE A 356 15.51 -26.79 -3.01
CA PHE A 356 14.27 -26.05 -2.82
C PHE A 356 14.03 -25.15 -4.02
N GLU A 357 12.92 -25.36 -4.73
CA GLU A 357 12.55 -24.54 -5.88
C GLU A 357 11.08 -24.09 -5.80
N PRO A 358 10.75 -22.89 -6.29
CA PRO A 358 9.37 -22.43 -6.40
C PRO A 358 8.49 -23.38 -7.21
N CYS A 359 7.28 -23.66 -6.73
CA CYS A 359 6.22 -24.32 -7.49
C CYS A 359 6.03 -23.66 -8.89
N HIS A 360 6.09 -22.33 -8.94
CA HIS A 360 5.94 -21.54 -10.17
C HIS A 360 7.00 -21.77 -11.24
N HIS A 361 8.14 -22.41 -10.92
CA HIS A 361 9.16 -22.84 -11.87
C HIS A 361 8.86 -24.20 -12.51
N HIS A 362 7.94 -24.98 -11.92
CA HIS A 362 7.58 -26.34 -12.35
C HIS A 362 6.11 -26.46 -12.75
N ALA A 363 5.56 -25.41 -13.39
CA ALA A 363 4.14 -25.34 -13.77
C ALA A 363 3.18 -25.68 -12.61
N SER A 364 3.56 -25.36 -11.38
CA SER A 364 2.84 -25.78 -10.18
C SER A 364 2.48 -24.59 -9.31
N VAL A 365 1.54 -24.81 -8.39
CA VAL A 365 1.17 -23.86 -7.35
C VAL A 365 0.82 -24.59 -6.05
N GLY A 366 1.24 -24.03 -4.92
CA GLY A 366 1.02 -24.59 -3.60
C GLY A 366 0.31 -23.61 -2.65
N PRO A 367 -0.79 -24.00 -1.97
CA PRO A 367 -1.43 -23.15 -0.97
C PRO A 367 -0.56 -23.05 0.29
N MET A 368 -0.53 -21.87 0.92
CA MET A 368 0.23 -21.60 2.15
C MET A 368 1.71 -21.99 2.00
N ALA A 369 2.31 -22.86 2.82
CA ALA A 369 3.70 -23.28 2.64
C ALA A 369 3.98 -23.88 1.24
N GLY A 370 2.95 -24.44 0.60
CA GLY A 370 3.01 -24.91 -0.78
C GLY A 370 3.99 -26.05 -1.00
N ILE A 371 4.30 -26.82 0.05
CA ILE A 371 5.25 -27.92 -0.04
C ILE A 371 4.69 -29.05 -0.90
N MET A 372 5.48 -29.46 -1.88
CA MET A 372 5.20 -30.61 -2.76
C MET A 372 6.46 -31.46 -2.91
N THR A 373 6.32 -32.76 -2.68
CA THR A 373 7.40 -33.75 -2.80
C THR A 373 7.05 -34.85 -3.81
N ALA A 374 8.04 -35.64 -4.19
CA ALA A 374 7.98 -36.54 -5.34
C ALA A 374 6.84 -37.57 -5.27
N SER A 375 6.48 -38.06 -4.08
CA SER A 375 5.42 -39.06 -3.91
C SER A 375 4.01 -38.48 -3.73
N MET A 376 3.87 -37.15 -3.56
CA MET A 376 2.57 -36.55 -3.30
C MET A 376 1.64 -36.62 -4.52
N PRO A 377 0.33 -36.91 -4.32
CA PRO A 377 -0.65 -36.81 -5.38
C PRO A 377 -0.93 -35.35 -5.75
N VAL A 378 -1.07 -35.08 -7.05
CA VAL A 378 -1.32 -33.75 -7.61
C VAL A 378 -2.46 -33.76 -8.60
N TRP A 379 -3.28 -32.71 -8.58
CA TRP A 379 -4.25 -32.42 -9.63
C TRP A 379 -3.54 -32.12 -10.95
N ILE A 380 -4.10 -32.62 -12.05
CA ILE A 380 -3.60 -32.37 -13.41
C ILE A 380 -4.63 -31.49 -14.13
N ILE A 381 -4.31 -30.19 -14.28
CA ILE A 381 -5.11 -29.26 -15.07
C ILE A 381 -4.42 -29.03 -16.40
N GLN A 382 -5.14 -29.24 -17.51
CA GLN A 382 -4.68 -28.85 -18.84
C GLN A 382 -5.45 -27.63 -19.32
N ASN A 383 -4.76 -26.66 -19.92
CA ASN A 383 -5.38 -25.61 -20.70
C ASN A 383 -5.62 -26.15 -22.12
N GLU A 384 -6.85 -26.52 -22.46
CA GLU A 384 -7.14 -27.13 -23.76
C GLU A 384 -6.89 -26.19 -24.95
N THR A 385 -6.86 -24.88 -24.70
CA THR A 385 -6.61 -23.88 -25.74
C THR A 385 -5.14 -23.84 -26.16
N PHE A 386 -4.22 -23.94 -25.21
CA PHE A 386 -2.79 -23.76 -25.45
C PHE A 386 -1.95 -25.03 -25.20
N GLY A 387 -2.56 -26.08 -24.68
CA GLY A 387 -1.94 -27.38 -24.44
C GLY A 387 -1.04 -27.48 -23.21
N ASN A 388 -0.75 -26.38 -22.52
CA ASN A 388 0.05 -26.38 -21.30
C ASN A 388 -0.71 -26.98 -20.11
N TYR A 389 0.04 -27.35 -19.08
CA TYR A 389 -0.47 -27.97 -17.86
C TYR A 389 -0.15 -27.12 -16.64
N ALA A 390 -0.92 -27.32 -15.57
CA ALA A 390 -0.57 -26.86 -14.24
C ALA A 390 -0.98 -27.86 -13.16
N PHE A 391 -0.24 -27.86 -12.05
CA PHE A 391 -0.38 -28.84 -10.97
C PHE A 391 -0.50 -28.20 -9.60
N ALA A 392 -1.19 -28.89 -8.70
CA ALA A 392 -1.24 -28.55 -7.27
C ALA A 392 -1.47 -29.82 -6.47
N THR A 393 -0.97 -29.90 -5.24
CA THR A 393 -1.30 -30.99 -4.31
C THR A 393 -2.79 -31.05 -4.01
N LEU A 394 -3.28 -32.12 -3.40
CA LEU A 394 -4.66 -32.20 -2.92
C LEU A 394 -4.82 -31.40 -1.61
N ASN A 395 -6.04 -30.91 -1.33
CA ASN A 395 -6.31 -30.19 -0.10
C ASN A 395 -6.43 -31.15 1.09
N GLU A 396 -5.66 -30.90 2.15
CA GLU A 396 -5.52 -31.78 3.31
C GLU A 396 -6.66 -31.68 4.35
N GLY A 397 -7.60 -30.76 4.14
CA GLY A 397 -8.65 -30.44 5.10
C GLY A 397 -8.41 -29.13 5.86
N LEU A 398 -9.14 -29.00 6.96
CA LEU A 398 -9.10 -27.87 7.88
C LEU A 398 -8.35 -28.24 9.17
N GLY A 399 -7.91 -27.24 9.93
CA GLY A 399 -7.21 -27.43 11.21
C GLY A 399 -5.70 -27.64 11.03
N LYS A 400 -5.14 -28.63 11.73
CA LYS A 400 -3.71 -28.98 11.64
C LYS A 400 -3.46 -29.76 10.34
N VAL A 401 -2.72 -29.13 9.43
CA VAL A 401 -2.36 -29.66 8.10
C VAL A 401 -0.95 -29.19 7.72
N LEU A 402 -0.31 -29.94 6.82
CA LEU A 402 1.06 -29.70 6.36
C LEU A 402 1.23 -28.33 5.72
N ARG A 403 0.25 -27.87 4.92
CA ARG A 403 0.30 -26.53 4.30
C ARG A 403 0.44 -25.38 5.30
N TYR A 404 0.00 -25.54 6.55
CA TYR A 404 0.22 -24.57 7.63
C TYR A 404 1.42 -24.91 8.52
N GLY A 405 2.26 -25.86 8.11
CA GLY A 405 3.46 -26.27 8.81
C GLY A 405 3.25 -27.29 9.93
N ALA A 406 2.09 -27.94 10.02
CA ALA A 406 1.84 -29.00 11.00
C ALA A 406 2.38 -30.36 10.49
N TYR A 407 2.95 -31.16 11.39
CA TYR A 407 3.60 -32.45 11.04
C TYR A 407 3.43 -33.51 12.13
N SER A 408 2.31 -33.48 12.87
CA SER A 408 1.97 -34.55 13.82
C SER A 408 1.66 -35.85 13.10
N THR A 409 1.67 -36.98 13.83
CA THR A 409 1.30 -38.29 13.29
C THR A 409 -0.05 -38.27 12.59
N GLU A 410 -1.06 -37.57 13.15
CA GLU A 410 -2.37 -37.38 12.51
C GLU A 410 -2.28 -36.72 11.12
N VAL A 411 -1.36 -35.77 10.93
CA VAL A 411 -1.16 -35.11 9.63
C VAL A 411 -0.53 -36.10 8.64
N LEU A 412 0.51 -36.82 9.06
CA LEU A 412 1.21 -37.78 8.20
C LEU A 412 0.31 -38.97 7.82
N ASP A 413 -0.45 -39.52 8.78
CA ASP A 413 -1.43 -40.59 8.55
C ASP A 413 -2.50 -40.14 7.53
N ARG A 414 -2.96 -38.89 7.63
CA ARG A 414 -3.91 -38.31 6.69
C ARG A 414 -3.29 -38.17 5.30
N LEU A 415 -2.05 -37.72 5.18
CA LEU A 415 -1.36 -37.62 3.89
C LEU A 415 -1.17 -38.99 3.23
N HIS A 416 -0.84 -40.03 4.01
CA HIS A 416 -0.78 -41.40 3.50
C HIS A 416 -2.16 -41.89 3.06
N TRP A 417 -3.21 -41.71 3.87
CA TRP A 417 -4.58 -42.02 3.47
C TRP A 417 -5.00 -41.27 2.19
N MET A 418 -4.60 -40.01 2.05
CA MET A 418 -4.90 -39.23 0.85
C MET A 418 -4.21 -39.80 -0.38
N ALA A 419 -2.97 -40.26 -0.26
CA ALA A 419 -2.21 -40.87 -1.35
C ALA A 419 -2.72 -42.28 -1.70
N ASP A 420 -3.05 -43.08 -0.69
CA ASP A 420 -3.36 -44.50 -0.84
C ASP A 420 -4.84 -44.78 -1.16
N GLU A 421 -5.76 -43.91 -0.70
CA GLU A 421 -7.21 -44.12 -0.85
C GLU A 421 -7.90 -42.93 -1.56
N LEU A 422 -7.76 -41.70 -1.07
CA LEU A 422 -8.50 -40.55 -1.61
C LEU A 422 -8.16 -40.29 -3.09
N ALA A 423 -6.88 -40.13 -3.41
CA ALA A 423 -6.41 -39.78 -4.73
C ALA A 423 -6.75 -40.86 -5.77
N PRO A 424 -6.47 -42.17 -5.54
CA PRO A 424 -6.85 -43.21 -6.48
C PRO A 424 -8.35 -43.29 -6.74
N ILE A 425 -9.19 -43.17 -5.70
CA ILE A 425 -10.66 -43.22 -5.86
C ILE A 425 -11.17 -42.02 -6.66
N LEU A 426 -10.70 -40.81 -6.34
CA LEU A 426 -11.07 -39.60 -7.09
C LEU A 426 -10.58 -39.67 -8.54
N HIS A 427 -9.38 -40.21 -8.78
CA HIS A 427 -8.86 -40.37 -10.12
C HIS A 427 -9.75 -41.29 -10.97
N LYS A 428 -10.11 -42.47 -10.45
CA LYS A 428 -11.03 -43.41 -11.13
C LYS A 428 -12.39 -42.77 -11.41
N ALA A 429 -12.90 -41.93 -10.48
CA ALA A 429 -14.15 -41.20 -10.69
C ALA A 429 -14.04 -40.21 -11.86
N ILE A 430 -12.92 -39.50 -11.96
CA ILE A 430 -12.64 -38.57 -13.06
C ILE A 430 -12.47 -39.33 -14.38
N GLU A 431 -11.78 -40.47 -14.41
CA GLU A 431 -11.67 -41.29 -15.62
C GLU A 431 -13.05 -41.76 -16.12
N ARG A 432 -13.94 -42.13 -15.20
CA ARG A 432 -15.32 -42.52 -15.53
C ARG A 432 -16.18 -41.33 -15.97
N HIS A 433 -16.00 -40.16 -15.38
CA HIS A 433 -16.70 -38.93 -15.76
C HIS A 433 -16.22 -38.39 -17.11
N GLY A 434 -14.91 -38.50 -17.36
CA GLY A 434 -14.20 -37.75 -18.38
C GLY A 434 -13.68 -36.40 -17.84
N PRO A 435 -12.98 -35.62 -18.69
CA PRO A 435 -12.44 -34.32 -18.29
C PRO A 435 -13.52 -33.36 -17.76
N ILE A 436 -13.19 -32.56 -16.75
CA ILE A 436 -14.12 -31.59 -16.13
C ILE A 436 -13.74 -30.17 -16.54
N ASP A 437 -14.71 -29.42 -17.06
CA ASP A 437 -14.56 -28.01 -17.42
C ASP A 437 -14.50 -27.13 -16.15
N MET A 438 -13.28 -26.77 -15.75
CA MET A 438 -13.07 -25.96 -14.55
C MET A 438 -13.53 -24.52 -14.74
N ARG A 439 -13.54 -23.99 -15.97
CA ARG A 439 -14.07 -22.66 -16.25
C ARG A 439 -15.56 -22.62 -15.92
N GLY A 440 -16.33 -23.61 -16.39
CA GLY A 440 -17.74 -23.76 -16.08
C GLY A 440 -18.04 -23.86 -14.58
N ILE A 441 -17.22 -24.61 -13.83
CA ILE A 441 -17.38 -24.72 -12.36
C ILE A 441 -17.08 -23.39 -11.66
N ILE A 442 -16.01 -22.70 -12.03
CA ILE A 442 -15.64 -21.39 -11.44
C ILE A 442 -16.73 -20.35 -11.71
N VAL A 443 -17.26 -20.28 -12.94
CA VAL A 443 -18.38 -19.38 -13.29
C VAL A 443 -19.56 -19.60 -12.35
N GLN A 444 -19.97 -20.84 -12.14
CA GLN A 444 -21.09 -21.18 -11.25
C GLN A 444 -20.75 -20.85 -9.79
N ALA A 445 -19.53 -21.15 -9.34
CA ALA A 445 -19.10 -20.84 -7.97
C ALA A 445 -19.19 -19.34 -7.66
N LEU A 446 -18.69 -18.48 -8.57
CA LEU A 446 -18.81 -17.02 -8.44
C LEU A 446 -20.28 -16.56 -8.33
N GLN A 447 -21.16 -17.14 -9.13
CA GLN A 447 -22.59 -16.83 -9.10
C GLN A 447 -23.32 -17.39 -7.87
N MET A 448 -22.69 -18.31 -7.15
CA MET A 448 -23.20 -18.96 -5.93
C MET A 448 -22.57 -18.39 -4.65
N GLY A 449 -21.83 -17.29 -4.75
CA GLY A 449 -21.31 -16.57 -3.59
C GLY A 449 -19.89 -16.95 -3.17
N ASP A 450 -19.16 -17.72 -3.97
CA ASP A 450 -17.74 -17.95 -3.79
C ASP A 450 -16.91 -16.89 -4.52
N GLU A 451 -15.64 -16.77 -4.14
CA GLU A 451 -14.65 -15.97 -4.88
C GLU A 451 -13.44 -16.81 -5.34
N GLY A 452 -13.34 -18.06 -4.89
CA GLY A 452 -12.38 -19.04 -5.41
C GLY A 452 -11.00 -19.04 -4.76
N HIS A 453 -10.79 -18.24 -3.71
CA HIS A 453 -9.55 -18.20 -2.92
C HIS A 453 -9.81 -18.62 -1.46
N ASN A 454 -10.58 -17.86 -0.69
CA ASN A 454 -10.94 -18.20 0.69
C ASN A 454 -12.32 -18.84 0.78
N ARG A 455 -13.32 -18.33 0.05
CA ARG A 455 -14.66 -18.93 0.06
C ARG A 455 -14.81 -19.83 -1.15
N ASN A 456 -14.86 -21.13 -0.88
CA ASN A 456 -14.80 -22.23 -1.84
C ASN A 456 -15.93 -23.26 -1.64
N ARG A 457 -16.99 -22.89 -0.93
CA ARG A 457 -18.05 -23.81 -0.50
C ARG A 457 -18.95 -24.22 -1.66
N ALA A 458 -19.30 -23.28 -2.53
CA ALA A 458 -20.07 -23.58 -3.74
C ALA A 458 -19.24 -24.42 -4.71
N GLY A 459 -17.98 -24.05 -4.97
CA GLY A 459 -17.06 -24.81 -5.82
C GLY A 459 -16.87 -26.25 -5.32
N THR A 460 -16.68 -26.44 -4.02
CA THR A 460 -16.58 -27.78 -3.40
C THR A 460 -17.88 -28.57 -3.58
N SER A 461 -19.04 -27.94 -3.38
CA SER A 461 -20.35 -28.58 -3.58
C SER A 461 -20.59 -28.99 -5.04
N LEU A 462 -20.17 -28.15 -5.99
CA LEU A 462 -20.25 -28.45 -7.43
C LEU A 462 -19.36 -29.64 -7.78
N MET A 463 -18.13 -29.70 -7.29
CA MET A 463 -17.25 -30.87 -7.52
C MET A 463 -17.82 -32.16 -6.94
N ILE A 464 -18.40 -32.12 -5.74
CA ILE A 464 -19.11 -33.27 -5.17
C ILE A 464 -20.27 -33.68 -6.10
N ARG A 465 -21.04 -32.72 -6.61
CA ARG A 465 -22.17 -32.98 -7.51
C ARG A 465 -21.73 -33.62 -8.83
N GLU A 466 -20.62 -33.14 -9.42
CA GLU A 466 -20.08 -33.72 -10.66
C GLU A 466 -19.55 -35.14 -10.44
N LEU A 467 -18.88 -35.40 -9.31
CA LEU A 467 -18.19 -36.68 -9.10
C LEU A 467 -19.04 -37.76 -8.41
N ALA A 468 -20.03 -37.39 -7.59
CA ALA A 468 -20.81 -38.35 -6.79
C ALA A 468 -21.47 -39.47 -7.62
N PRO A 469 -22.11 -39.20 -8.78
CA PRO A 469 -22.70 -40.25 -9.62
C PRO A 469 -21.66 -41.25 -10.16
N HIS A 470 -20.41 -40.82 -10.31
CA HIS A 470 -19.32 -41.66 -10.81
C HIS A 470 -18.65 -42.44 -9.68
N LEU A 471 -18.47 -41.81 -8.51
CA LEU A 471 -17.92 -42.43 -7.30
C LEU A 471 -18.73 -43.65 -6.86
N VAL A 472 -20.05 -43.55 -6.80
CA VAL A 472 -20.93 -44.66 -6.37
C VAL A 472 -20.93 -45.85 -7.34
N MET A 473 -20.32 -45.71 -8.52
CA MET A 473 -20.24 -46.73 -9.56
C MET A 473 -18.86 -47.40 -9.66
N LEU A 474 -17.89 -47.05 -8.82
CA LEU A 474 -16.50 -47.54 -8.93
C LEU A 474 -16.26 -48.96 -8.42
N GLY A 475 -17.25 -49.60 -7.78
CA GLY A 475 -17.07 -50.93 -7.18
C GLY A 475 -16.15 -50.96 -5.97
N GLU A 476 -15.77 -49.79 -5.44
CA GLU A 476 -15.07 -49.63 -4.17
C GLU A 476 -16.00 -49.97 -2.99
N GLU A 477 -15.42 -50.29 -1.84
CA GLU A 477 -16.19 -50.50 -0.62
C GLU A 477 -17.06 -49.26 -0.30
N PRO A 478 -18.36 -49.43 0.02
CA PRO A 478 -19.25 -48.29 0.30
C PRO A 478 -18.71 -47.34 1.38
N GLN A 479 -18.00 -47.88 2.36
CA GLN A 479 -17.36 -47.10 3.43
C GLN A 479 -16.20 -46.25 2.91
N ALA A 480 -15.45 -46.70 1.90
CA ALA A 480 -14.38 -45.90 1.28
C ALA A 480 -14.96 -44.73 0.49
N ILE A 481 -16.00 -44.96 -0.33
CA ILE A 481 -16.73 -43.89 -1.02
C ILE A 481 -17.32 -42.88 -0.03
N SER A 482 -17.91 -43.37 1.07
CA SER A 482 -18.43 -42.53 2.15
C SER A 482 -17.34 -41.66 2.76
N ARG A 483 -16.16 -42.21 3.08
CA ARG A 483 -15.01 -41.44 3.62
C ARG A 483 -14.57 -40.33 2.66
N VAL A 484 -14.46 -40.62 1.36
CA VAL A 484 -14.10 -39.61 0.35
C VAL A 484 -15.12 -38.47 0.30
N LEU A 485 -16.41 -38.80 0.21
CA LEU A 485 -17.48 -37.79 0.16
C LEU A 485 -17.58 -36.99 1.47
N SER A 486 -17.44 -37.64 2.62
CA SER A 486 -17.40 -36.98 3.93
C SER A 486 -16.19 -36.06 4.07
N PHE A 487 -15.02 -36.45 3.56
CA PHE A 487 -13.83 -35.60 3.57
C PHE A 487 -14.02 -34.34 2.72
N MET A 488 -14.55 -34.47 1.50
CA MET A 488 -14.88 -33.32 0.66
C MET A 488 -15.94 -32.42 1.31
N HIS A 489 -16.98 -33.02 1.89
CA HIS A 489 -18.07 -32.30 2.56
C HIS A 489 -17.60 -31.49 3.77
N ALA A 490 -16.70 -32.04 4.58
CA ALA A 490 -16.17 -31.38 5.77
C ALA A 490 -15.09 -30.33 5.46
N ASN A 491 -14.66 -30.22 4.20
CA ASN A 491 -13.57 -29.37 3.77
C ASN A 491 -14.06 -28.29 2.79
N ASP A 492 -14.60 -27.19 3.33
CA ASP A 492 -15.04 -26.06 2.52
C ASP A 492 -13.91 -25.40 1.69
N HIS A 493 -12.62 -25.72 1.96
CA HIS A 493 -11.45 -25.28 1.19
C HIS A 493 -11.00 -26.29 0.13
N PHE A 494 -11.68 -27.42 -0.06
CA PHE A 494 -11.26 -28.48 -1.00
C PHE A 494 -11.02 -27.92 -2.42
N PHE A 495 -11.91 -27.04 -2.88
CA PHE A 495 -11.84 -26.45 -4.22
C PHE A 495 -10.67 -25.48 -4.45
N LEU A 496 -10.02 -24.97 -3.40
CA LEU A 496 -8.86 -24.07 -3.55
C LEU A 496 -7.73 -24.73 -4.37
N ASN A 497 -7.48 -26.01 -4.11
CA ASN A 497 -6.45 -26.78 -4.79
C ASN A 497 -6.83 -27.15 -6.24
N LEU A 498 -8.03 -26.78 -6.69
CA LEU A 498 -8.49 -26.87 -8.09
C LEU A 498 -8.54 -25.49 -8.76
N SER A 499 -8.96 -24.44 -8.04
CA SER A 499 -9.00 -23.07 -8.56
C SER A 499 -7.60 -22.51 -8.82
N MET A 500 -6.64 -22.77 -7.91
CA MET A 500 -5.26 -22.30 -8.05
C MET A 500 -4.56 -22.83 -9.31
N PRO A 501 -4.47 -24.15 -9.56
CA PRO A 501 -3.86 -24.63 -10.80
C PRO A 501 -4.68 -24.26 -12.03
N SER A 502 -6.00 -24.08 -11.92
CA SER A 502 -6.80 -23.53 -13.03
C SER A 502 -6.39 -22.10 -13.40
N ALA A 503 -6.16 -21.23 -12.40
CA ALA A 503 -5.65 -19.88 -12.58
C ALA A 503 -4.23 -19.86 -13.17
N LYS A 504 -3.32 -20.66 -12.62
CA LYS A 504 -1.95 -20.83 -13.14
C LYS A 504 -1.95 -21.25 -14.60
N CYS A 505 -2.74 -22.27 -14.94
CA CYS A 505 -2.78 -22.86 -16.27
C CYS A 505 -3.24 -21.87 -17.36
N VAL A 506 -4.10 -20.89 -17.02
CA VAL A 506 -4.55 -19.85 -17.96
C VAL A 506 -3.61 -18.64 -18.00
N LEU A 507 -2.87 -18.36 -16.92
CA LEU A 507 -1.88 -17.28 -16.87
C LEU A 507 -0.57 -17.63 -17.58
N ASP A 508 -0.14 -18.89 -17.52
CA ASP A 508 1.16 -19.31 -18.07
C ASP A 508 1.34 -19.01 -19.57
N PRO A 509 0.35 -19.24 -20.45
CA PRO A 509 0.45 -18.86 -21.87
C PRO A 509 0.61 -17.37 -22.11
N ALA A 510 0.17 -16.54 -21.16
CA ALA A 510 0.31 -15.10 -21.22
C ALA A 510 1.69 -14.61 -20.78
N SER A 511 2.57 -15.50 -20.30
CA SER A 511 3.98 -15.18 -20.04
C SER A 511 4.82 -15.24 -21.31
N GLY A 512 5.91 -14.46 -21.35
CA GLY A 512 6.84 -14.41 -22.47
C GLY A 512 6.32 -13.62 -23.68
N VAL A 513 5.37 -12.69 -23.51
CA VAL A 513 4.95 -11.77 -24.58
C VAL A 513 5.91 -10.56 -24.58
N PRO A 514 6.77 -10.40 -25.61
CA PRO A 514 7.75 -9.32 -25.62
C PRO A 514 7.09 -7.94 -25.51
N GLY A 515 7.63 -7.09 -24.63
CA GLY A 515 7.11 -5.74 -24.38
C GLY A 515 5.87 -5.67 -23.49
N SER A 516 5.29 -6.79 -23.05
CA SER A 516 4.12 -6.77 -22.16
C SER A 516 4.51 -6.49 -20.70
N THR A 517 3.77 -5.58 -20.07
CA THR A 517 3.87 -5.20 -18.66
C THR A 517 2.83 -5.91 -17.78
N MET A 518 2.10 -6.87 -18.33
CA MET A 518 1.10 -7.64 -17.59
C MET A 518 1.78 -8.56 -16.56
N ILE A 519 1.30 -8.55 -15.32
CA ILE A 519 1.72 -9.48 -14.27
C ILE A 519 1.14 -10.86 -14.56
N THR A 520 2.00 -11.87 -14.64
CA THR A 520 1.60 -13.27 -14.90
C THR A 520 1.71 -14.15 -13.66
N THR A 521 2.36 -13.67 -12.60
CA THR A 521 2.47 -14.37 -11.33
C THR A 521 2.58 -13.36 -10.20
N MET A 522 1.78 -13.56 -9.17
CA MET A 522 2.04 -13.06 -7.82
C MET A 522 2.17 -14.29 -6.91
N ALA A 523 3.09 -14.25 -5.95
CA ALA A 523 3.29 -15.34 -5.00
C ALA A 523 4.04 -14.86 -3.75
N ARG A 524 3.96 -15.61 -2.65
CA ARG A 524 4.68 -15.29 -1.41
C ARG A 524 5.10 -16.53 -0.63
N ASN A 525 6.22 -16.45 0.06
CA ASN A 525 6.83 -17.58 0.79
C ASN A 525 6.90 -17.36 2.32
N GLY A 526 6.17 -16.36 2.86
CA GLY A 526 6.23 -15.98 4.27
C GLY A 526 7.49 -15.19 4.66
N THR A 527 8.32 -14.84 3.68
CA THR A 527 9.51 -14.00 3.83
C THR A 527 9.50 -12.90 2.77
N ASP A 528 9.36 -13.30 1.51
CA ASP A 528 9.30 -12.45 0.34
C ASP A 528 7.93 -12.62 -0.35
N PHE A 529 7.40 -11.50 -0.83
CA PHE A 529 6.39 -11.45 -1.87
C PHE A 529 7.08 -11.18 -3.21
N GLY A 530 6.66 -11.87 -4.26
CA GLY A 530 7.25 -11.76 -5.59
C GLY A 530 6.22 -11.62 -6.70
N ILE A 531 6.58 -10.87 -7.75
CA ILE A 531 5.84 -10.83 -9.01
C ILE A 531 6.73 -11.24 -10.20
N ARG A 532 6.08 -11.76 -11.26
CA ARG A 532 6.69 -11.96 -12.59
C ARG A 532 5.86 -11.23 -13.64
N ILE A 533 6.55 -10.61 -14.58
CA ILE A 533 5.95 -9.81 -15.67
C ILE A 533 6.07 -10.59 -16.98
N SER A 534 5.06 -10.51 -17.84
CA SER A 534 5.01 -11.25 -19.11
C SER A 534 6.26 -11.03 -19.98
N GLY A 535 6.63 -9.76 -20.24
CA GLY A 535 7.79 -9.45 -21.07
C GLY A 535 9.15 -9.76 -20.42
N LEU A 536 9.19 -10.03 -19.10
CA LEU A 536 10.39 -10.37 -18.33
C LEU A 536 10.19 -11.69 -17.58
N ALA A 537 9.71 -12.71 -18.30
CA ALA A 537 9.17 -13.94 -17.72
C ALA A 537 10.08 -14.58 -16.68
N ASP A 538 11.39 -14.68 -16.92
CA ASP A 538 12.32 -15.41 -16.03
C ASP A 538 12.73 -14.64 -14.76
N ARG A 539 12.32 -13.37 -14.64
CA ARG A 539 12.74 -12.50 -13.54
C ARG A 539 11.65 -12.37 -12.48
N TRP A 540 12.05 -12.56 -11.23
CA TRP A 540 11.26 -12.19 -10.05
C TRP A 540 11.59 -10.76 -9.62
N PHE A 541 10.55 -10.00 -9.26
CA PHE A 541 10.66 -8.74 -8.54
C PHE A 541 10.10 -8.95 -7.14
N THR A 542 10.93 -8.76 -6.11
CA THR A 542 10.61 -9.18 -4.74
C THR A 542 10.62 -8.03 -3.75
N GLY A 543 9.75 -8.09 -2.77
CA GLY A 543 9.74 -7.25 -1.57
C GLY A 543 9.41 -8.09 -0.34
N PRO A 544 9.53 -7.54 0.88
CA PRO A 544 9.18 -8.27 2.09
C PRO A 544 7.69 -8.65 2.10
N ALA A 545 7.38 -9.89 2.47
CA ALA A 545 6.00 -10.33 2.66
C ALA A 545 5.32 -9.51 3.78
N GLY A 546 4.11 -9.03 3.51
CA GLY A 546 3.36 -8.22 4.46
C GLY A 546 2.73 -9.04 5.60
N MET A 547 2.43 -8.37 6.70
CA MET A 547 1.59 -8.93 7.76
C MET A 547 0.12 -8.82 7.37
N VAL A 548 -0.65 -9.87 7.63
CA VAL A 548 -2.07 -9.93 7.31
C VAL A 548 -2.88 -9.22 8.40
N ASP A 549 -3.69 -8.25 8.01
CA ASP A 549 -4.63 -7.57 8.90
C ASP A 549 -5.98 -8.31 8.86
N GLY A 550 -6.41 -8.88 9.99
CA GLY A 550 -7.50 -9.85 9.96
C GLY A 550 -8.07 -10.26 11.31
N LEU A 551 -9.01 -11.20 11.24
CA LEU A 551 -9.66 -11.82 12.39
C LEU A 551 -8.87 -13.05 12.83
N TYR A 552 -8.67 -13.17 14.15
CA TYR A 552 -7.93 -14.26 14.77
C TYR A 552 -8.88 -15.28 15.40
N LEU A 553 -8.48 -16.55 15.36
CA LEU A 553 -9.17 -17.64 16.05
C LEU A 553 -9.04 -17.45 17.57
N PRO A 554 -10.01 -17.95 18.38
CA PRO A 554 -9.95 -17.84 19.82
C PRO A 554 -8.62 -18.35 20.40
N GLY A 555 -7.93 -17.50 21.17
CA GLY A 555 -6.64 -17.81 21.77
C GLY A 555 -5.41 -17.34 21.00
N PHE A 556 -5.58 -16.72 19.82
CA PHE A 556 -4.50 -16.14 19.02
C PHE A 556 -4.66 -14.64 18.81
N SER A 557 -3.56 -14.00 18.43
CA SER A 557 -3.44 -12.57 18.18
C SER A 557 -2.50 -12.28 17.02
N ALA A 558 -2.35 -10.99 16.66
CA ALA A 558 -1.39 -10.58 15.64
C ALA A 558 0.06 -10.94 15.98
N GLU A 559 0.42 -11.06 17.26
CA GLU A 559 1.78 -11.42 17.68
C GLU A 559 2.15 -12.87 17.31
N ASP A 560 1.15 -13.72 17.08
CA ASP A 560 1.31 -15.14 16.75
C ASP A 560 1.46 -15.37 15.24
N SER A 561 1.20 -14.35 14.42
CA SER A 561 1.09 -14.49 12.97
C SER A 561 2.44 -14.54 12.26
N ALA A 562 2.53 -15.41 11.25
CA ALA A 562 3.56 -15.34 10.22
C ALA A 562 3.22 -14.27 9.17
N PRO A 563 4.22 -13.73 8.45
CA PRO A 563 3.98 -12.97 7.23
C PRO A 563 3.22 -13.80 6.17
N ASP A 564 2.59 -13.11 5.22
CA ASP A 564 1.75 -13.75 4.18
C ASP A 564 2.52 -14.79 3.35
N ILE A 565 1.87 -15.92 3.08
CA ILE A 565 2.48 -17.13 2.53
C ILE A 565 1.51 -17.89 1.61
N GLY A 566 1.99 -18.37 0.46
CA GLY A 566 1.25 -19.14 -0.54
C GLY A 566 1.45 -18.70 -1.97
N ASP A 567 1.10 -19.60 -2.89
CA ASP A 567 0.87 -19.26 -4.30
C ASP A 567 -0.60 -18.92 -4.58
N SER A 568 -1.47 -18.99 -3.56
CA SER A 568 -2.92 -18.80 -3.72
C SER A 568 -3.32 -17.44 -4.29
N VAL A 569 -2.44 -16.44 -4.19
CA VAL A 569 -2.59 -15.13 -4.84
C VAL A 569 -2.54 -15.19 -6.39
N ILE A 570 -2.22 -16.35 -6.95
CA ILE A 570 -2.43 -16.64 -8.37
C ILE A 570 -3.91 -16.52 -8.78
N THR A 571 -4.83 -16.72 -7.84
CA THR A 571 -6.27 -16.58 -8.05
C THR A 571 -6.64 -15.12 -8.34
N GLU A 572 -6.16 -14.17 -7.53
CA GLU A 572 -6.25 -12.72 -7.80
C GLU A 572 -5.56 -12.34 -9.11
N THR A 573 -4.39 -12.93 -9.38
CA THR A 573 -3.65 -12.66 -10.63
C THR A 573 -4.49 -13.02 -11.87
N SER A 574 -5.33 -14.06 -11.78
CA SER A 574 -6.25 -14.47 -12.85
C SER A 574 -7.59 -13.73 -12.86
N GLY A 575 -7.82 -12.81 -11.91
CA GLY A 575 -9.06 -12.04 -11.81
C GLY A 575 -10.17 -12.68 -10.97
N ILE A 576 -9.86 -13.63 -10.07
CA ILE A 576 -10.80 -14.11 -9.04
C ILE A 576 -10.27 -13.76 -7.65
N GLY A 577 -10.66 -14.45 -6.57
CA GLY A 577 -10.19 -14.14 -5.22
C GLY A 577 -10.64 -12.75 -4.74
N GLY A 578 -9.72 -11.97 -4.16
CA GLY A 578 -9.94 -10.56 -3.80
C GLY A 578 -10.44 -9.68 -4.95
N PHE A 579 -10.14 -10.01 -6.20
CA PHE A 579 -10.62 -9.29 -7.39
C PHE A 579 -12.09 -9.58 -7.70
N ALA A 580 -12.62 -10.71 -7.22
CA ALA A 580 -14.02 -11.10 -7.33
C ALA A 580 -14.75 -11.05 -5.97
N MET A 581 -14.22 -10.34 -4.98
CA MET A 581 -14.78 -10.30 -3.62
C MET A 581 -16.25 -9.82 -3.59
N ALA A 582 -16.66 -8.96 -4.53
CA ALA A 582 -18.05 -8.54 -4.71
C ALA A 582 -19.02 -9.69 -5.03
N ALA A 583 -18.54 -10.82 -5.57
CA ALA A 583 -19.31 -12.04 -5.75
C ALA A 583 -19.59 -12.76 -4.42
N ALA A 584 -18.74 -12.56 -3.41
CA ALA A 584 -18.75 -13.32 -2.17
C ALA A 584 -18.98 -12.45 -0.92
N PRO A 585 -20.10 -11.71 -0.78
CA PRO A 585 -20.29 -10.75 0.32
C PRO A 585 -20.21 -11.36 1.73
N ALA A 586 -20.42 -12.67 1.89
CA ALA A 586 -20.28 -13.33 3.19
C ALA A 586 -18.82 -13.51 3.65
N ILE A 587 -17.84 -13.40 2.75
CA ILE A 587 -16.41 -13.58 3.06
C ILE A 587 -15.92 -12.58 4.12
N VAL A 588 -16.55 -11.41 4.21
CA VAL A 588 -16.17 -10.34 5.16
C VAL A 588 -16.32 -10.77 6.63
N LYS A 589 -17.15 -11.79 6.90
CA LYS A 589 -17.23 -12.41 8.25
C LYS A 589 -15.97 -13.20 8.62
N PHE A 590 -15.17 -13.56 7.62
CA PHE A 590 -13.96 -14.35 7.78
C PHE A 590 -12.70 -13.48 7.63
N VAL A 591 -12.67 -12.58 6.64
CA VAL A 591 -11.48 -11.76 6.32
C VAL A 591 -11.56 -10.32 6.85
N GLY A 592 -12.66 -9.95 7.50
CA GLY A 592 -12.91 -8.58 7.97
C GLY A 592 -13.55 -7.66 6.91
N GLY A 593 -13.97 -6.48 7.36
CA GLY A 593 -14.65 -5.46 6.53
C GLY A 593 -16.17 -5.62 6.43
N SER A 594 -16.77 -4.94 5.45
CA SER A 594 -18.21 -4.94 5.17
C SER A 594 -18.53 -5.39 3.73
N PRO A 595 -19.76 -5.84 3.43
CA PRO A 595 -20.14 -6.18 2.05
C PRO A 595 -19.96 -5.03 1.05
N ALA A 596 -20.07 -3.77 1.51
CA ALA A 596 -19.81 -2.60 0.70
C ALA A 596 -18.31 -2.43 0.37
N ASP A 597 -17.43 -2.81 1.31
CA ASP A 597 -15.98 -2.83 1.08
C ASP A 597 -15.62 -3.85 0.01
N ALA A 598 -16.23 -5.04 0.02
CA ALA A 598 -16.01 -6.06 -1.01
C ALA A 598 -16.36 -5.55 -2.42
N ILE A 599 -17.48 -4.83 -2.56
CA ILE A 599 -17.86 -4.16 -3.82
C ILE A 599 -16.82 -3.09 -4.20
N THR A 600 -16.39 -2.29 -3.22
CA THR A 600 -15.42 -1.21 -3.44
C THR A 600 -14.07 -1.75 -3.88
N PHE A 601 -13.57 -2.82 -3.24
CA PHE A 601 -12.31 -3.46 -3.59
C PHE A 601 -12.34 -4.00 -5.02
N THR A 602 -13.36 -4.78 -5.38
CA THR A 602 -13.53 -5.25 -6.77
C THR A 602 -13.57 -4.08 -7.76
N LYS A 603 -14.33 -3.01 -7.46
CA LYS A 603 -14.43 -1.84 -8.34
C LYS A 603 -13.08 -1.13 -8.54
N ARG A 604 -12.24 -1.07 -7.50
CA ARG A 604 -10.91 -0.47 -7.59
C ARG A 604 -9.97 -1.28 -8.48
N MET A 605 -10.10 -2.61 -8.52
CA MET A 605 -9.23 -3.46 -9.33
C MET A 605 -9.41 -3.26 -10.84
N TYR A 606 -10.56 -2.76 -11.31
CA TYR A 606 -10.71 -2.33 -12.71
C TYR A 606 -9.74 -1.21 -13.10
N GLY A 607 -9.27 -0.40 -12.15
CA GLY A 607 -8.31 0.68 -12.41
C GLY A 607 -6.88 0.20 -12.66
N ILE A 608 -6.57 -1.06 -12.36
CA ILE A 608 -5.22 -1.64 -12.52
C ILE A 608 -5.17 -2.85 -13.45
N THR A 609 -6.27 -3.12 -14.16
CA THR A 609 -6.42 -4.29 -15.03
C THR A 609 -6.72 -3.90 -16.47
N LEU A 610 -6.28 -4.75 -17.39
CA LEU A 610 -6.34 -4.52 -18.83
C LEU A 610 -7.71 -4.86 -19.43
N ALA A 611 -8.50 -5.73 -18.80
CA ALA A 611 -9.77 -6.19 -19.33
C ALA A 611 -10.76 -6.63 -18.24
N GLU A 612 -12.04 -6.78 -18.63
CA GLU A 612 -13.02 -7.55 -17.89
C GLU A 612 -13.07 -8.99 -18.43
N HIS A 613 -13.23 -9.97 -17.55
CA HIS A 613 -13.37 -11.36 -17.99
C HIS A 613 -14.74 -11.60 -18.65
N ASN A 614 -14.76 -12.23 -19.83
CA ASN A 614 -15.99 -12.45 -20.60
C ASN A 614 -17.04 -13.33 -19.89
N GLU A 615 -16.58 -14.35 -19.16
CA GLU A 615 -17.42 -15.37 -18.51
C GLU A 615 -17.49 -15.30 -16.97
N TYR A 616 -16.41 -14.93 -16.27
CA TYR A 616 -16.42 -14.72 -14.81
C TYR A 616 -17.19 -13.44 -14.49
N ARG A 617 -18.51 -13.54 -14.40
CA ARG A 617 -19.41 -12.40 -14.19
C ARG A 617 -19.91 -12.35 -12.75
N ILE A 618 -19.99 -11.14 -12.23
CA ILE A 618 -20.40 -10.88 -10.84
C ILE A 618 -21.86 -10.39 -10.81
N PRO A 619 -22.83 -11.18 -10.30
CA PRO A 619 -24.24 -10.79 -10.31
C PRO A 619 -24.52 -9.46 -9.59
N ALA A 620 -23.82 -9.20 -8.48
CA ALA A 620 -23.99 -7.97 -7.69
C ALA A 620 -23.50 -6.69 -8.39
N LEU A 621 -22.80 -6.82 -9.52
CA LEU A 621 -22.29 -5.74 -10.36
C LEU A 621 -22.94 -5.78 -11.76
N ASP A 622 -24.22 -6.14 -11.83
CA ASP A 622 -24.97 -6.26 -13.09
C ASP A 622 -24.29 -7.17 -14.12
N PHE A 623 -23.68 -8.26 -13.63
CA PHE A 623 -22.94 -9.24 -14.43
C PHE A 623 -21.75 -8.66 -15.21
N ARG A 624 -21.13 -7.58 -14.72
CA ARG A 624 -19.79 -7.17 -15.18
C ARG A 624 -18.79 -8.31 -14.99
N GLY A 625 -17.83 -8.39 -15.92
CA GLY A 625 -16.77 -9.38 -15.88
C GLY A 625 -15.74 -9.05 -14.81
N THR A 626 -15.10 -10.03 -14.19
CA THR A 626 -14.09 -9.75 -13.16
C THR A 626 -12.90 -8.97 -13.75
N PRO A 627 -12.30 -8.05 -12.98
CA PRO A 627 -11.11 -7.31 -13.42
C PRO A 627 -9.94 -8.29 -13.65
N THR A 628 -9.33 -8.27 -14.84
CA THR A 628 -8.41 -9.33 -15.30
C THR A 628 -7.21 -8.76 -16.06
N GLY A 629 -6.03 -9.36 -15.84
CA GLY A 629 -4.77 -8.95 -16.46
C GLY A 629 -4.21 -7.69 -15.80
N ILE A 630 -3.52 -7.85 -14.68
CA ILE A 630 -2.97 -6.72 -13.91
C ILE A 630 -1.82 -6.09 -14.70
N ASP A 631 -1.86 -4.79 -14.97
CA ASP A 631 -0.76 -4.05 -15.60
C ASP A 631 0.08 -3.36 -14.52
N VAL A 632 1.39 -3.66 -14.48
CA VAL A 632 2.28 -3.05 -13.49
C VAL A 632 2.40 -1.53 -13.65
N ARG A 633 2.22 -0.99 -14.87
CA ARG A 633 2.18 0.46 -15.13
C ARG A 633 1.03 1.11 -14.37
N LEU A 634 -0.17 0.56 -14.48
CA LEU A 634 -1.37 1.10 -13.84
C LEU A 634 -1.30 0.99 -12.31
N VAL A 635 -0.71 -0.09 -11.78
CA VAL A 635 -0.49 -0.23 -10.33
C VAL A 635 0.39 0.91 -9.80
N VAL A 636 1.52 1.15 -10.47
CA VAL A 636 2.48 2.18 -10.05
C VAL A 636 1.94 3.59 -10.30
N GLU A 637 1.35 3.84 -11.46
CA GLU A 637 0.77 5.14 -11.83
C GLU A 637 -0.34 5.55 -10.85
N SER A 638 -1.29 4.66 -10.57
CA SER A 638 -2.44 4.98 -9.71
C SER A 638 -2.13 4.90 -8.21
N GLY A 639 -1.04 4.22 -7.81
CA GLY A 639 -0.77 3.84 -6.42
C GLY A 639 -1.79 2.86 -5.83
N VAL A 640 -2.61 2.21 -6.66
CA VAL A 640 -3.58 1.19 -6.22
C VAL A 640 -2.91 -0.18 -6.25
N LEU A 641 -2.76 -0.78 -5.08
CA LEU A 641 -2.20 -2.12 -4.95
C LEU A 641 -3.28 -3.21 -5.12
N PRO A 642 -2.91 -4.39 -5.67
CA PRO A 642 -3.78 -5.57 -5.67
C PRO A 642 -4.30 -5.91 -4.27
N VAL A 643 -5.61 -6.13 -4.15
CA VAL A 643 -6.24 -6.58 -2.89
C VAL A 643 -6.14 -8.09 -2.80
N ILE A 644 -5.51 -8.59 -1.73
CA ILE A 644 -5.32 -10.01 -1.48
C ILE A 644 -6.08 -10.37 -0.19
N ASN A 645 -6.98 -11.33 -0.28
CA ASN A 645 -7.57 -11.96 0.90
C ASN A 645 -6.84 -13.29 1.17
N THR A 646 -6.51 -13.62 2.42
CA THR A 646 -5.62 -14.75 2.70
C THR A 646 -5.84 -15.32 4.10
N GLY A 647 -5.45 -16.58 4.30
CA GLY A 647 -5.37 -17.19 5.62
C GLY A 647 -4.10 -16.78 6.36
N ILE A 648 -4.16 -16.78 7.70
CA ILE A 648 -3.05 -16.46 8.59
C ILE A 648 -2.52 -17.75 9.19
N ALA A 649 -1.23 -18.01 9.03
CA ALA A 649 -0.52 -19.12 9.66
C ALA A 649 0.17 -18.65 10.95
N HIS A 650 0.34 -19.55 11.92
CA HIS A 650 1.17 -19.28 13.08
C HIS A 650 2.65 -19.14 12.67
N LYS A 651 3.40 -18.24 13.33
CA LYS A 651 4.84 -18.03 13.07
C LYS A 651 5.70 -19.23 13.46
N ASP A 652 5.30 -19.95 14.50
CA ASP A 652 6.02 -21.15 14.95
C ASP A 652 5.60 -22.40 14.15
N PRO A 653 6.57 -23.25 13.74
CA PRO A 653 6.28 -24.52 13.07
C PRO A 653 5.35 -25.41 13.90
N GLY A 654 4.48 -26.17 13.24
CA GLY A 654 3.69 -27.22 13.91
C GLY A 654 2.29 -26.80 14.38
N VAL A 655 1.98 -25.51 14.48
CA VAL A 655 0.76 -25.02 15.15
C VAL A 655 -0.46 -25.03 14.22
N GLY A 656 -0.34 -24.45 13.02
CA GLY A 656 -1.41 -24.41 12.03
C GLY A 656 -1.95 -23.01 11.73
N MET A 657 -3.22 -22.96 11.29
CA MET A 657 -3.93 -21.72 10.98
C MET A 657 -4.35 -20.98 12.25
N VAL A 658 -4.24 -19.65 12.24
CA VAL A 658 -4.56 -18.78 13.39
C VAL A 658 -5.57 -17.68 13.07
N GLY A 659 -5.90 -17.46 11.80
CA GLY A 659 -6.83 -16.40 11.40
C GLY A 659 -6.98 -16.26 9.89
N ALA A 660 -7.65 -15.21 9.43
CA ALA A 660 -7.75 -14.82 8.03
C ALA A 660 -7.96 -13.30 7.91
N GLY A 661 -7.55 -12.71 6.80
CA GLY A 661 -7.59 -11.26 6.64
C GLY A 661 -7.25 -10.76 5.25
N LEU A 662 -6.95 -9.47 5.20
CA LEU A 662 -6.51 -8.74 4.02
C LEU A 662 -5.04 -8.37 4.16
N VAL A 663 -4.32 -8.39 3.05
CA VAL A 663 -2.92 -7.95 2.99
C VAL A 663 -2.69 -7.18 1.71
N LYS A 664 -1.77 -6.22 1.78
CA LYS A 664 -1.30 -5.48 0.60
C LYS A 664 0.09 -5.98 0.21
N PRO A 665 0.35 -6.20 -1.08
CA PRO A 665 1.69 -6.53 -1.55
C PRO A 665 2.64 -5.33 -1.34
N PRO A 666 3.95 -5.55 -1.21
CA PRO A 666 4.92 -4.48 -1.03
C PRO A 666 5.06 -3.64 -2.32
N GLU A 667 5.05 -2.32 -2.19
CA GLU A 667 5.08 -1.39 -3.34
C GLU A 667 6.34 -1.53 -4.20
N ASN A 668 7.48 -1.86 -3.58
CA ASN A 668 8.77 -1.87 -4.26
C ASN A 668 8.83 -2.88 -5.41
N CYS A 669 8.17 -4.04 -5.32
CA CYS A 669 8.25 -5.03 -6.39
C CYS A 669 7.60 -4.55 -7.70
N PHE A 670 6.54 -3.73 -7.62
CA PHE A 670 5.89 -3.13 -8.78
C PHE A 670 6.74 -1.98 -9.36
N ARG A 671 7.31 -1.13 -8.50
CA ARG A 671 8.21 -0.06 -8.90
C ARG A 671 9.44 -0.61 -9.63
N ASP A 672 10.12 -1.57 -9.03
CA ASP A 672 11.33 -2.18 -9.57
C ASP A 672 11.05 -2.90 -10.91
N ALA A 673 9.84 -3.44 -11.07
CA ALA A 673 9.37 -4.01 -12.32
C ALA A 673 9.15 -2.97 -13.42
N VAL A 674 8.53 -1.82 -13.13
CA VAL A 674 8.37 -0.72 -14.10
C VAL A 674 9.74 -0.20 -14.56
N LEU A 675 10.66 0.04 -13.64
CA LEU A 675 12.02 0.50 -13.95
C LEU A 675 12.76 -0.50 -14.86
N ALA A 676 12.62 -1.80 -14.59
CA ALA A 676 13.21 -2.84 -15.43
C ALA A 676 12.55 -2.90 -16.81
N CYS A 677 11.22 -2.80 -16.89
CA CYS A 677 10.50 -2.75 -18.15
C CYS A 677 10.95 -1.55 -18.98
N ALA A 678 11.05 -0.35 -18.40
CA ALA A 678 11.50 0.84 -19.11
C ALA A 678 12.93 0.64 -19.67
N LYS A 679 13.85 0.08 -18.87
CA LYS A 679 15.20 -0.20 -19.34
C LYS A 679 15.27 -1.19 -20.50
N GLU A 680 14.39 -2.20 -20.51
CA GLU A 680 14.44 -3.27 -21.51
C GLU A 680 13.54 -3.02 -22.71
N PHE A 681 12.48 -2.24 -22.55
CA PHE A 681 11.46 -2.01 -23.57
C PHE A 681 11.51 -0.63 -24.20
N ALA A 682 12.08 0.40 -23.56
CA ALA A 682 12.20 1.74 -24.13
C ALA A 682 13.33 1.85 -25.17
#